data_AF-H0GDP3-F1
#
_entry.id   AF-H0GDP3-F1
#
_cell.length_a   1.000
_cell.length_b   1.000
_cell.length_c   1.000
_cell.angle_alpha   90.00
_cell.angle_beta   90.00
_cell.angle_gamma   90.00
#
_symmetry.space_group_name_H-M   'P 1'
#
loop_
_entity.id
_entity.type
_entity.pdbx_description
1 polymer ?
#
loop_
_entity_poly.entity_id
_entity_poly.type
_entity_poly.pdbx_seq_one_letter_code
_entity_poly.pdbx_strand_id
1 'polypeptide(L)'
;MEAGRSADEVLYHNQSSVKLGELERYVITYELYQGDSIPADITLDSLWVKIKNTTKLSYKPAYLLGPFILYCDVRAKDYESSYKIICSADKPVFQSNLQAQQKFIAELSLHHIKPRYVWIVDIVSQILFNKETKVTFEIVVGNSKASLKRKIRCDDALPDKACNILHTGLSVHRLTTADIWKVPRPIDMSQKSHLVILTHGFQSNVSADMEYLMEEIYKAQMNNPNERLVIKGYMKNACETEKGIKFLGVGLANYIIDELYDDSVGKISFIGHSLGGLTQTFAICYIKTKYPYFFKKVEPINFISLASPLLGIATSTPNYVKMSLSMGIIGTTGQELGLKDGNYGDNPLLYLLSEESLISVLARFKRRTLYANAVNDGIVPLYSSSLLFLDYSQLLQKLGGQTTAPCDPLFQPEVSPIGELPNHSDVANDDDGINASSWNTFWKSKENNCDKKFKRLMNASVIKSMKSVLLSPCPDAKFFSDPDARVATIIHDKIYTEKNLPPPSPTLYEGTAAKEGETRKTRKEMEEIIARRWHKGMHWRKVVVLLKPDAHNNIIVRRRFSNAYGWPVVDHLVTAHFQRDDPLALPMQDKQFAEEDINMATGGVEPNKFYSWLTKIEDPSVYHGGIVSTASQLASSWISKHSSVTD
;
A
#
# COMPACT_ATOMS: atom_id res chain seq x y z
N MET A 1 -8.66 58.69 7.17
CA MET A 1 -8.96 57.35 7.70
C MET A 1 -8.73 56.35 6.57
N GLU A 2 -7.52 55.82 6.45
CA GLU A 2 -7.27 54.59 5.70
C GLU A 2 -7.19 53.49 6.75
N ALA A 3 -8.18 52.59 6.78
CA ALA A 3 -8.10 51.39 7.60
C ALA A 3 -6.90 50.57 7.07
N GLY A 4 -5.90 50.38 7.93
CA GLY A 4 -4.62 49.79 7.57
C GLY A 4 -4.78 48.38 7.00
N ARG A 5 -4.50 48.21 5.71
CA ARG A 5 -4.24 46.89 5.13
C ARG A 5 -3.02 46.30 5.85
N SER A 6 -3.22 45.16 6.53
CA SER A 6 -2.11 44.33 6.98
C SER A 6 -1.12 44.13 5.84
N ALA A 7 0.15 44.45 6.06
CA ALA A 7 1.19 44.26 5.05
C ALA A 7 1.27 42.78 4.63
N ASP A 8 1.59 42.50 3.35
CA ASP A 8 1.58 41.15 2.74
C ASP A 8 2.65 40.19 3.32
N GLU A 9 2.60 39.78 4.57
CA GLU A 9 3.69 39.15 5.34
C GLU A 9 3.80 37.62 5.21
N VAL A 10 5.05 37.13 5.25
CA VAL A 10 5.37 35.71 5.39
C VAL A 10 5.44 35.40 6.89
N LEU A 11 4.51 34.56 7.35
CA LEU A 11 4.34 34.22 8.75
C LEU A 11 5.19 33.02 9.19
N TYR A 12 5.46 32.10 8.25
CA TYR A 12 6.27 30.91 8.51
C TYR A 12 7.04 30.50 7.26
N HIS A 13 8.27 30.03 7.45
CA HIS A 13 9.08 29.43 6.40
C HIS A 13 9.92 28.28 6.96
N ASN A 14 9.93 27.15 6.26
CA ASN A 14 10.85 26.06 6.53
C ASN A 14 11.33 25.41 5.23
N GLN A 15 12.59 24.98 5.23
CA GLN A 15 13.14 24.11 4.20
C GLN A 15 13.45 22.76 4.81
N SER A 16 13.09 21.69 4.09
CA SER A 16 13.36 20.32 4.52
C SER A 16 13.56 19.40 3.31
N SER A 17 13.73 18.12 3.57
CA SER A 17 13.82 17.09 2.55
C SER A 17 13.26 15.76 3.04
N VAL A 18 12.67 14.99 2.13
CA VAL A 18 12.18 13.63 2.40
C VAL A 18 12.85 12.61 1.48
N LYS A 19 13.16 11.43 2.03
CA LYS A 19 13.67 10.24 1.35
C LYS A 19 12.57 9.23 1.08
N LEU A 20 12.92 8.04 0.60
CA LEU A 20 11.99 6.94 0.39
C LEU A 20 11.23 6.59 1.67
N GLY A 21 9.90 6.50 1.57
CA GLY A 21 9.03 6.17 2.69
C GLY A 21 8.94 7.25 3.76
N GLU A 22 9.56 8.41 3.55
CA GLU A 22 9.46 9.53 4.46
C GLU A 22 8.35 10.51 4.05
N LEU A 23 7.77 11.11 5.07
CA LEU A 23 6.82 12.19 5.00
C LEU A 23 6.99 13.14 6.19
N GLU A 24 6.67 14.40 5.96
CA GLU A 24 6.58 15.42 7.00
C GLU A 24 5.17 15.99 7.05
N ARG A 25 4.62 16.05 8.27
CA ARG A 25 3.31 16.65 8.55
C ARG A 25 3.49 17.97 9.27
N TYR A 26 2.87 19.02 8.76
CA TYR A 26 2.81 20.33 9.40
C TYR A 26 1.39 20.54 9.94
N VAL A 27 1.27 20.57 11.26
CA VAL A 27 0.03 20.92 11.96
C VAL A 27 0.05 22.42 12.19
N ILE A 28 -0.70 23.15 11.38
CA ILE A 28 -0.79 24.61 11.41
C ILE A 28 -2.00 24.98 12.27
N THR A 29 -1.77 25.61 13.41
CA THR A 29 -2.80 26.17 14.28
C THR A 29 -2.83 27.68 14.13
N TYR A 30 -4.02 28.25 14.03
CA TYR A 30 -4.23 29.69 14.07
C TYR A 30 -5.31 30.03 15.11
N GLU A 31 -4.92 30.83 16.11
CA GLU A 31 -5.81 31.39 17.12
C GLU A 31 -6.32 32.75 16.61
N LEU A 32 -7.59 32.81 16.19
CA LEU A 32 -8.18 34.02 15.64
C LEU A 32 -8.57 35.01 16.75
N TYR A 33 -9.09 34.53 17.88
CA TYR A 33 -9.38 35.33 19.05
C TYR A 33 -9.39 34.48 20.33
N GLN A 34 -9.29 35.13 21.49
CA GLN A 34 -9.35 34.48 22.81
C GLN A 34 -10.58 34.98 23.59
N GLY A 35 -11.18 34.08 24.38
CA GLY A 35 -12.35 34.37 25.22
C GLY A 35 -13.70 34.02 24.60
N ASP A 36 -14.78 34.26 25.34
CA ASP A 36 -16.14 33.84 24.98
C ASP A 36 -16.88 34.82 24.04
N SER A 37 -16.31 36.01 23.83
CA SER A 37 -16.90 37.07 23.00
C SER A 37 -16.09 37.32 21.74
N ILE A 38 -16.76 37.37 20.59
CA ILE A 38 -16.15 37.70 19.29
C ILE A 38 -15.71 39.17 19.30
N PRO A 39 -14.43 39.48 19.03
CA PRO A 39 -13.95 40.87 18.91
C PRO A 39 -14.69 41.65 17.82
N ALA A 40 -14.98 42.93 18.09
CA ALA A 40 -15.74 43.78 17.16
C ALA A 40 -14.98 44.11 15.86
N ASP A 41 -13.67 43.96 15.85
CA ASP A 41 -12.73 44.26 14.76
C ASP A 41 -12.18 43.00 14.07
N ILE A 42 -12.83 41.85 14.25
CA ILE A 42 -12.38 40.58 13.69
C ILE A 42 -12.36 40.60 12.15
N THR A 43 -11.25 40.19 11.56
CA THR A 43 -11.12 39.99 10.11
C THR A 43 -10.96 38.51 9.80
N LEU A 44 -11.62 38.04 8.73
CA LEU A 44 -11.58 36.64 8.29
C LEU A 44 -10.72 36.49 7.03
N ASP A 45 -9.54 37.11 7.06
CA ASP A 45 -8.60 37.04 5.94
C ASP A 45 -7.91 35.67 5.95
N SER A 46 -8.25 34.82 4.98
CA SER A 46 -7.66 33.48 4.85
C SER A 46 -6.13 33.54 4.79
N LEU A 47 -5.49 32.62 5.49
CA LEU A 47 -4.06 32.40 5.34
C LEU A 47 -3.78 31.59 4.07
N TRP A 48 -2.53 31.58 3.61
CA TRP A 48 -2.13 30.87 2.40
C TRP A 48 -0.87 30.06 2.65
N VAL A 49 -0.82 28.84 2.14
CA VAL A 49 0.35 27.98 2.19
C VAL A 49 0.89 27.71 0.78
N LYS A 50 2.22 27.76 0.64
CA LYS A 50 2.95 27.40 -0.57
C LYS A 50 3.93 26.29 -0.23
N ILE A 51 3.87 25.20 -0.97
CA ILE A 51 4.88 24.14 -0.96
C ILE A 51 5.58 24.18 -2.32
N LYS A 52 6.91 24.21 -2.33
CA LYS A 52 7.69 24.15 -3.58
C LYS A 52 8.73 23.06 -3.47
N ASN A 53 8.75 22.19 -4.47
CA ASN A 53 9.82 21.22 -4.64
C ASN A 53 11.07 21.96 -5.14
N THR A 54 12.11 22.06 -4.31
CA THR A 54 13.32 22.84 -4.58
C THR A 54 14.40 22.05 -5.29
N THR A 55 14.16 20.77 -5.59
CA THR A 55 15.11 19.89 -6.29
C THR A 55 15.56 20.49 -7.62
N LYS A 56 16.86 20.41 -7.94
CA LYS A 56 17.45 20.97 -9.17
C LYS A 56 16.76 20.40 -10.42
N LEU A 57 16.53 21.25 -11.42
CA LEU A 57 15.83 20.88 -12.66
C LEU A 57 16.56 19.78 -13.45
N SER A 58 17.89 19.68 -13.31
CA SER A 58 18.72 18.62 -13.90
C SER A 58 18.31 17.21 -13.49
N TYR A 59 17.56 17.05 -12.39
CA TYR A 59 17.05 15.78 -11.91
C TYR A 59 15.67 15.40 -12.48
N LYS A 60 15.02 16.28 -13.26
CA LYS A 60 13.71 16.00 -13.88
C LYS A 60 13.69 14.80 -14.85
N PRO A 61 14.71 14.53 -15.68
CA PRO A 61 14.73 13.34 -16.54
C PRO A 61 15.14 12.04 -15.81
N ALA A 62 15.49 12.10 -14.53
CA ALA A 62 16.12 11.02 -13.78
C ALA A 62 15.12 10.04 -13.11
N TYR A 63 14.09 9.59 -13.83
CA TYR A 63 13.01 8.76 -13.28
C TYR A 63 13.48 7.47 -12.58
N LEU A 64 14.60 6.90 -13.01
CA LEU A 64 15.15 5.65 -12.45
C LEU A 64 16.00 5.85 -11.20
N LEU A 65 16.56 7.05 -11.02
CA LEU A 65 17.24 7.47 -9.79
C LEU A 65 16.23 7.73 -8.65
N GLY A 66 14.93 7.70 -8.98
CA GLY A 66 13.79 7.99 -8.13
C GLY A 66 13.06 9.21 -8.67
N PRO A 67 11.74 9.17 -8.92
CA PRO A 67 11.02 10.37 -9.26
C PRO A 67 11.18 11.38 -8.10
N PHE A 68 11.81 12.51 -8.37
CA PHE A 68 11.92 13.64 -7.44
C PHE A 68 10.59 14.38 -7.34
N ILE A 69 9.56 13.65 -6.95
CA ILE A 69 8.16 14.03 -6.96
C ILE A 69 7.66 13.96 -5.51
N LEU A 70 6.87 14.95 -5.13
CA LEU A 70 6.16 14.96 -3.85
C LEU A 70 4.67 14.76 -4.11
N TYR A 71 4.02 14.04 -3.20
CA TYR A 71 2.60 14.17 -2.95
C TYR A 71 2.42 15.21 -1.84
N CYS A 72 1.46 16.12 -2.01
CA CYS A 72 1.14 17.12 -1.00
C CYS A 72 -0.36 17.23 -0.82
N ASP A 73 -0.84 17.35 0.42
CA ASP A 73 -2.24 17.69 0.69
C ASP A 73 -2.38 18.67 1.84
N VAL A 74 -3.49 19.41 1.82
CA VAL A 74 -3.91 20.35 2.86
C VAL A 74 -5.37 20.05 3.17
N ARG A 75 -5.65 19.85 4.46
CA ARG A 75 -7.00 19.56 4.96
C ARG A 75 -7.21 20.20 6.34
N ALA A 76 -8.46 20.48 6.68
CA ALA A 76 -8.81 20.83 8.05
C ALA A 76 -8.66 19.60 8.97
N LYS A 77 -8.35 19.81 10.25
CA LYS A 77 -8.17 18.70 11.22
C LYS A 77 -9.46 17.89 11.44
N ASP A 78 -10.61 18.56 11.36
CA ASP A 78 -11.96 18.01 11.49
C ASP A 78 -12.50 17.41 10.17
N TYR A 79 -11.68 17.32 9.13
CA TYR A 79 -12.06 16.66 7.89
C TYR A 79 -12.27 15.15 8.09
N GLU A 80 -13.47 14.66 7.78
CA GLU A 80 -13.79 13.24 7.70
C GLU A 80 -14.41 12.89 6.34
N SER A 81 -13.95 11.77 5.76
CA SER A 81 -14.42 11.28 4.46
C SER A 81 -15.87 10.81 4.47
N SER A 82 -16.42 10.53 5.65
CA SER A 82 -17.79 10.08 5.90
C SER A 82 -18.81 11.23 5.95
N TYR A 83 -18.36 12.48 6.08
CA TYR A 83 -19.25 13.63 6.16
C TYR A 83 -19.45 14.32 4.82
N LYS A 84 -20.65 14.84 4.61
CA LYS A 84 -21.00 15.65 3.45
C LYS A 84 -20.40 17.04 3.58
N ILE A 85 -19.64 17.45 2.58
CA ILE A 85 -19.06 18.79 2.51
C ILE A 85 -20.05 19.72 1.82
N ILE A 86 -20.55 20.71 2.57
CA ILE A 86 -21.50 21.70 2.07
C ILE A 86 -20.76 22.90 1.48
N CYS A 87 -19.72 23.39 2.16
CA CYS A 87 -18.94 24.55 1.73
C CYS A 87 -17.75 24.14 0.87
N SER A 88 -17.52 24.81 -0.27
CA SER A 88 -16.36 24.53 -1.12
C SER A 88 -15.02 24.82 -0.45
N ALA A 89 -15.00 25.70 0.56
CA ALA A 89 -13.79 26.06 1.30
C ALA A 89 -13.33 24.98 2.30
N ASP A 90 -14.23 24.08 2.71
CA ASP A 90 -13.90 22.92 3.55
C ASP A 90 -13.33 21.74 2.75
N LYS A 91 -13.31 21.85 1.41
CA LYS A 91 -12.81 20.78 0.56
C LYS A 91 -11.30 20.62 0.73
N PRO A 92 -10.79 19.40 0.93
CA PRO A 92 -9.36 19.16 0.95
C PRO A 92 -8.77 19.46 -0.43
N VAL A 93 -7.54 19.97 -0.44
CA VAL A 93 -6.80 20.26 -1.67
C VAL A 93 -5.48 19.52 -1.66
N PHE A 94 -5.08 18.99 -2.81
CA PHE A 94 -3.88 18.17 -2.91
C PHE A 94 -3.26 18.24 -4.30
N GLN A 95 -1.97 17.93 -4.36
CA GLN A 95 -1.18 17.80 -5.57
C GLN A 95 -0.49 16.45 -5.56
N SER A 96 -0.90 15.54 -6.44
CA SER A 96 -0.37 14.17 -6.45
C SER A 96 1.04 14.04 -7.00
N ASN A 97 1.41 14.98 -7.87
CA ASN A 97 2.65 14.94 -8.64
C ASN A 97 3.30 16.32 -8.67
N LEU A 98 3.88 16.74 -7.53
CA LEU A 98 4.64 17.99 -7.43
C LEU A 98 6.09 17.75 -7.86
N GLN A 99 6.40 18.03 -9.13
CA GLN A 99 7.71 17.79 -9.72
C GLN A 99 8.75 18.85 -9.31
N ALA A 100 10.02 18.57 -9.59
CA ALA A 100 11.13 19.50 -9.37
C ALA A 100 10.82 20.92 -9.88
N GLN A 101 11.11 21.92 -9.05
CA GLN A 101 10.84 23.35 -9.24
C GLN A 101 9.36 23.77 -9.31
N GLN A 102 8.41 22.84 -9.29
CA GLN A 102 6.99 23.18 -9.23
C GLN A 102 6.57 23.60 -7.82
N LYS A 103 5.45 24.34 -7.77
CA LYS A 103 4.83 24.82 -6.54
C LYS A 103 3.36 24.43 -6.47
N PHE A 104 2.91 24.12 -5.26
CA PHE A 104 1.53 23.89 -4.87
C PHE A 104 1.14 25.02 -3.91
N ILE A 105 0.00 25.66 -4.15
CA ILE A 105 -0.50 26.76 -3.31
C ILE A 105 -1.93 26.41 -2.90
N ALA A 106 -2.21 26.50 -1.61
CA ALA A 106 -3.51 26.22 -1.02
C ALA A 106 -3.94 27.37 -0.10
N GLU A 107 -5.24 27.58 -0.01
CA GLU A 107 -5.87 28.50 0.93
C GLU A 107 -6.14 27.78 2.26
N LEU A 108 -5.87 28.45 3.37
CA LEU A 108 -6.24 28.04 4.72
C LEU A 108 -7.41 28.91 5.15
N SER A 109 -8.61 28.45 4.82
CA SER A 109 -9.82 29.28 4.86
C SER A 109 -10.33 29.55 6.27
N LEU A 110 -10.66 30.81 6.57
CA LEU A 110 -11.28 31.27 7.82
C LEU A 110 -12.80 31.51 7.69
N HIS A 111 -13.44 30.97 6.65
CA HIS A 111 -14.83 31.30 6.28
C HIS A 111 -15.89 31.03 7.36
N HIS A 112 -15.63 30.14 8.32
CA HIS A 112 -16.47 29.94 9.51
C HIS A 112 -15.79 30.58 10.71
N ILE A 113 -16.43 31.51 11.43
CA ILE A 113 -15.88 32.12 12.64
C ILE A 113 -15.68 31.04 13.72
N LYS A 114 -14.43 30.74 14.03
CA LYS A 114 -14.02 29.84 15.12
C LYS A 114 -12.91 30.53 15.91
N PRO A 115 -12.81 30.32 17.24
CA PRO A 115 -11.70 30.86 18.02
C PRO A 115 -10.35 30.29 17.55
N ARG A 116 -10.35 29.01 17.15
CA ARG A 116 -9.17 28.27 16.75
C ARG A 116 -9.40 27.48 15.46
N TYR A 117 -8.42 27.54 14.57
CA TYR A 117 -8.36 26.74 13.34
C TYR A 117 -7.15 25.83 13.38
N VAL A 118 -7.31 24.61 12.86
CA VAL A 118 -6.20 23.66 12.72
C VAL A 118 -6.25 23.02 11.35
N TRP A 119 -5.17 23.18 10.59
CA TRP A 119 -4.97 22.50 9.31
C TRP A 119 -3.82 21.51 9.40
N ILE A 120 -3.94 20.45 8.64
CA ILE A 120 -2.92 19.42 8.46
C ILE A 120 -2.41 19.54 7.04
N VAL A 121 -1.09 19.67 6.91
CA VAL A 121 -0.39 19.69 5.63
C VAL A 121 0.58 18.52 5.59
N ASP A 122 0.33 17.55 4.73
CA ASP A 122 1.22 16.41 4.53
C ASP A 122 2.07 16.60 3.27
N ILE A 123 3.37 16.34 3.39
CA ILE A 123 4.34 16.37 2.29
C ILE A 123 5.04 15.00 2.27
N VAL A 124 4.72 14.20 1.27
CA VAL A 124 5.06 12.77 1.20
C VAL A 124 5.96 12.51 0.01
N SER A 125 7.03 11.74 0.22
CA SER A 125 7.91 11.28 -0.86
C SER A 125 7.20 10.28 -1.77
N GLN A 126 7.43 10.41 -3.08
CA GLN A 126 6.99 9.44 -4.09
C GLN A 126 8.16 8.55 -4.57
N ILE A 127 9.33 8.60 -3.91
CA ILE A 127 10.48 7.76 -4.25
C ILE A 127 10.15 6.29 -3.95
N LEU A 128 10.51 5.41 -4.88
CA LEU A 128 10.22 3.97 -4.79
C LEU A 128 11.45 3.07 -4.71
N PHE A 129 12.56 3.45 -5.35
CA PHE A 129 13.64 2.51 -5.62
C PHE A 129 14.97 2.85 -4.95
N ASN A 130 15.13 4.06 -4.44
CA ASN A 130 16.42 4.55 -3.94
C ASN A 130 16.28 5.07 -2.50
N LYS A 131 17.06 4.50 -1.57
CA LYS A 131 17.08 4.87 -0.15
C LYS A 131 17.89 6.16 0.11
N GLU A 132 18.82 6.49 -0.76
CA GLU A 132 19.74 7.63 -0.61
C GLU A 132 19.19 8.93 -1.22
N THR A 133 18.38 8.81 -2.27
CA THR A 133 17.78 9.96 -2.94
C THR A 133 16.90 10.74 -1.96
N LYS A 134 17.08 12.06 -1.94
CA LYS A 134 16.26 13.03 -1.20
C LYS A 134 15.54 13.97 -2.15
N VAL A 135 14.28 14.28 -1.86
CA VAL A 135 13.54 15.37 -2.52
C VAL A 135 13.52 16.55 -1.56
N THR A 136 14.14 17.65 -1.94
CA THR A 136 14.16 18.88 -1.13
C THR A 136 12.93 19.72 -1.42
N PHE A 137 12.41 20.40 -0.40
CA PHE A 137 11.28 21.31 -0.55
C PHE A 137 11.35 22.50 0.41
N GLU A 138 10.57 23.52 0.10
CA GLU A 138 10.26 24.65 0.98
C GLU A 138 8.75 24.68 1.25
N ILE A 139 8.37 25.03 2.47
CA ILE A 139 7.00 25.37 2.86
C ILE A 139 6.97 26.81 3.39
N VAL A 140 5.99 27.59 2.94
CA VAL A 140 5.79 29.00 3.32
C VAL A 140 4.34 29.20 3.69
N VAL A 141 4.06 29.83 4.83
CA VAL A 141 2.72 30.32 5.21
C VAL A 141 2.74 31.84 5.22
N GLY A 142 1.71 32.47 4.66
CA GLY A 142 1.59 33.92 4.64
C GLY A 142 0.15 34.37 4.84
N ASN A 143 -0.03 35.65 5.19
CA ASN A 143 -1.35 36.25 5.45
C ASN A 143 -2.11 36.64 4.16
N SER A 144 -1.46 36.53 3.00
CA SER A 144 -2.09 36.79 1.70
C SER A 144 -1.46 35.95 0.60
N LYS A 145 -2.15 35.75 -0.53
CA LYS A 145 -1.56 35.06 -1.69
C LYS A 145 -0.37 35.82 -2.30
N ALA A 146 -0.32 37.14 -2.13
CA ALA A 146 0.76 37.98 -2.64
C ALA A 146 2.05 37.83 -1.80
N SER A 147 1.91 37.67 -0.48
CA SER A 147 3.04 37.43 0.43
C SER A 147 3.93 36.26 -0.01
N LEU A 148 3.32 35.21 -0.58
CA LEU A 148 4.00 33.99 -1.03
C LEU A 148 5.00 34.19 -2.19
N LYS A 149 4.92 35.34 -2.88
CA LYS A 149 5.82 35.72 -3.99
C LYS A 149 7.11 36.40 -3.50
N ARG A 150 7.17 36.86 -2.24
CA ARG A 150 8.37 37.51 -1.70
C ARG A 150 9.56 36.53 -1.72
N LYS A 151 10.71 37.01 -2.17
CA LYS A 151 11.97 36.26 -2.09
C LYS A 151 12.41 36.28 -0.63
N ILE A 152 12.43 35.11 0.00
CA ILE A 152 12.96 34.94 1.35
C ILE A 152 14.50 34.89 1.21
N ARG A 153 15.23 35.86 1.77
CA ARG A 153 16.69 35.84 1.77
C ARG A 153 17.19 35.00 2.94
N CYS A 154 18.30 34.27 2.77
CA CYS A 154 18.85 33.40 3.81
C CYS A 154 19.29 34.17 5.07
N ASP A 155 19.53 35.49 4.96
CA ASP A 155 19.88 36.36 6.10
C ASP A 155 18.65 36.89 6.86
N ASP A 156 17.44 36.72 6.33
CA ASP A 156 16.20 36.97 7.05
C ASP A 156 15.88 35.73 7.90
N ALA A 157 16.72 35.44 8.88
CA ALA A 157 16.33 34.54 9.96
C ALA A 157 15.08 35.17 10.61
N LEU A 158 13.90 34.62 10.33
CA LEU A 158 12.69 34.91 11.12
C LEU A 158 13.11 34.71 12.59
N PRO A 159 13.07 35.77 13.43
CA PRO A 159 13.73 35.75 14.72
C PRO A 159 13.28 34.55 15.56
N ASP A 160 14.25 33.94 16.26
CA ASP A 160 14.11 32.70 17.01
C ASP A 160 12.85 32.66 17.91
N LYS A 161 11.91 31.81 17.50
CA LYS A 161 11.13 30.78 18.24
C LYS A 161 10.45 31.06 19.59
N ALA A 162 10.52 32.24 20.21
CA ALA A 162 9.78 32.51 21.45
C ALA A 162 8.88 33.75 21.40
N CYS A 163 9.21 34.78 20.61
CA CYS A 163 8.49 36.05 20.62
C CYS A 163 7.37 36.20 19.56
N ASN A 164 7.31 35.36 18.52
CA ASN A 164 6.35 35.51 17.42
C ASN A 164 5.01 34.78 17.61
N ILE A 165 4.87 33.90 18.61
CA ILE A 165 3.59 33.25 18.94
C ILE A 165 2.55 34.32 19.37
N LEU A 166 3.03 35.41 19.98
CA LEU A 166 2.19 36.45 20.56
C LEU A 166 1.64 37.46 19.53
N HIS A 167 2.25 37.62 18.35
CA HIS A 167 1.89 38.72 17.45
C HIS A 167 0.93 38.33 16.31
N THR A 168 0.81 37.03 16.00
CA THR A 168 0.00 36.55 14.86
C THR A 168 -0.95 35.41 15.20
N GLY A 169 -0.90 34.82 16.41
CA GLY A 169 -1.74 33.67 16.77
C GLY A 169 -1.42 32.37 16.00
N LEU A 170 -0.38 32.36 15.17
CA LEU A 170 0.01 31.21 14.35
C LEU A 170 1.04 30.33 15.08
N SER A 171 0.77 29.02 15.19
CA SER A 171 1.76 28.02 15.59
C SER A 171 1.84 26.88 14.56
N VAL A 172 3.05 26.42 14.26
CA VAL A 172 3.29 25.34 13.29
C VAL A 172 4.09 24.24 13.96
N HIS A 173 3.49 23.06 14.10
CA HIS A 173 4.15 21.87 14.63
C HIS A 173 4.51 20.93 13.49
N ARG A 174 5.80 20.69 13.28
CA ARG A 174 6.32 19.74 12.30
C ARG A 174 6.49 18.36 12.93
N LEU A 175 5.91 17.34 12.33
CA LEU A 175 6.03 15.94 12.70
C LEU A 175 6.76 15.19 11.58
N THR A 176 7.78 14.43 11.95
CA THR A 176 8.46 13.52 11.04
C THR A 176 7.69 12.20 10.91
N THR A 177 8.09 11.36 9.96
CA THR A 177 7.57 9.99 9.85
C THR A 177 7.72 9.20 11.15
N ALA A 178 8.86 9.34 11.83
CA ALA A 178 9.07 8.68 13.12
C ALA A 178 8.10 9.17 14.19
N ASP A 179 7.73 10.45 14.18
CA ASP A 179 6.75 11.01 15.12
C ASP A 179 5.34 10.49 14.86
N ILE A 180 4.96 10.33 13.59
CA ILE A 180 3.64 9.83 13.18
C ILE A 180 3.46 8.35 13.54
N TRP A 181 4.53 7.56 13.45
CA TRP A 181 4.53 6.13 13.77
C TRP A 181 4.82 5.83 15.25
N LYS A 182 4.96 6.85 16.11
CA LYS A 182 4.96 6.67 17.56
C LYS A 182 3.57 6.25 18.01
N VAL A 183 3.53 5.33 18.98
CA VAL A 183 2.26 4.93 19.58
C VAL A 183 1.66 6.14 20.33
N PRO A 184 0.38 6.49 20.11
CA PRO A 184 -0.26 7.61 20.80
C PRO A 184 -0.13 7.50 22.34
N ARG A 185 0.25 8.60 23.00
CA ARG A 185 0.69 8.62 24.42
C ARG A 185 -0.32 9.08 25.50
N PRO A 186 -1.65 8.98 25.35
CA PRO A 186 -2.52 8.93 26.53
C PRO A 186 -3.03 7.52 26.83
N ILE A 187 -2.56 6.47 26.12
CA ILE A 187 -3.07 5.11 26.33
C ILE A 187 -2.38 4.49 27.54
N ASP A 188 -3.19 4.01 28.49
CA ASP A 188 -2.74 3.31 29.70
C ASP A 188 -1.78 2.17 29.33
N MET A 189 -0.53 2.31 29.79
CA MET A 189 0.55 1.35 29.52
C MET A 189 0.40 0.05 30.32
N SER A 190 -0.53 -0.02 31.27
CA SER A 190 -0.80 -1.22 32.08
C SER A 190 -1.70 -2.24 31.37
N GLN A 191 -2.37 -1.86 30.28
CA GLN A 191 -3.26 -2.73 29.52
C GLN A 191 -2.51 -3.67 28.58
N LYS A 192 -3.06 -4.86 28.36
CA LYS A 192 -2.59 -5.73 27.28
C LYS A 192 -2.77 -5.05 25.93
N SER A 193 -1.83 -5.32 25.02
CA SER A 193 -1.82 -4.74 23.68
C SER A 193 -2.27 -5.72 22.61
N HIS A 194 -2.96 -5.17 21.60
CA HIS A 194 -3.23 -5.81 20.32
C HIS A 194 -2.25 -5.27 19.29
N LEU A 195 -1.25 -6.09 18.98
CA LEU A 195 -0.26 -5.79 17.97
C LEU A 195 -0.85 -5.98 16.56
N VAL A 196 -0.88 -4.93 15.75
CA VAL A 196 -1.31 -5.00 14.34
C VAL A 196 -0.11 -4.76 13.45
N ILE A 197 0.23 -5.75 12.64
CA ILE A 197 1.36 -5.73 11.72
C ILE A 197 0.89 -5.39 10.32
N LEU A 198 1.34 -4.24 9.81
CA LEU A 198 1.16 -3.81 8.42
C LEU A 198 2.37 -4.24 7.59
N THR A 199 2.14 -4.75 6.38
CA THR A 199 3.21 -5.14 5.46
C THR A 199 2.88 -4.75 4.03
N HIS A 200 3.79 -3.98 3.42
CA HIS A 200 3.62 -3.40 2.09
C HIS A 200 3.85 -4.42 0.95
N GLY A 201 3.41 -4.05 -0.25
CA GLY A 201 3.60 -4.80 -1.48
C GLY A 201 4.97 -4.66 -2.13
N PHE A 202 5.11 -5.23 -3.33
CA PHE A 202 6.32 -5.13 -4.14
C PHE A 202 6.64 -3.66 -4.46
N GLN A 203 7.91 -3.25 -4.30
CA GLN A 203 8.37 -1.89 -4.61
C GLN A 203 7.57 -0.77 -3.92
N SER A 204 7.19 -0.99 -2.67
CA SER A 204 6.46 -0.05 -1.80
C SER A 204 7.20 0.14 -0.47
N ASN A 205 6.58 0.80 0.50
CA ASN A 205 7.10 1.00 1.86
C ASN A 205 5.93 1.03 2.87
N VAL A 206 6.14 0.60 4.11
CA VAL A 206 5.07 0.64 5.13
C VAL A 206 4.75 2.09 5.52
N SER A 207 5.79 2.91 5.71
CA SER A 207 5.72 4.16 6.47
C SER A 207 4.88 5.26 5.81
N ALA A 208 4.95 5.39 4.49
CA ALA A 208 4.17 6.37 3.73
C ALA A 208 3.02 5.73 2.94
N ASP A 209 3.20 4.52 2.39
CA ASP A 209 2.17 3.92 1.52
C ASP A 209 1.04 3.22 2.30
N MET A 210 1.24 2.90 3.59
CA MET A 210 0.20 2.32 4.46
C MET A 210 -0.20 3.26 5.60
N GLU A 211 0.20 4.53 5.56
CA GLU A 211 -0.07 5.54 6.58
C GLU A 211 -1.58 5.76 6.76
N TYR A 212 -2.34 5.93 5.68
CA TYR A 212 -3.79 6.11 5.74
C TYR A 212 -4.46 4.96 6.49
N LEU A 213 -4.16 3.72 6.09
CA LEU A 213 -4.70 2.52 6.73
C LEU A 213 -4.33 2.45 8.22
N MET A 214 -3.08 2.80 8.57
CA MET A 214 -2.62 2.86 9.96
C MET A 214 -3.45 3.85 10.79
N GLU A 215 -3.69 5.05 10.28
CA GLU A 215 -4.49 6.06 10.98
C GLU A 215 -5.95 5.66 11.14
N GLU A 216 -6.58 5.10 10.10
CA GLU A 216 -7.97 4.65 10.18
C GLU A 216 -8.15 3.51 11.19
N ILE A 217 -7.16 2.61 11.33
CA ILE A 217 -7.18 1.58 12.38
C ILE A 217 -7.03 2.22 13.76
N TYR A 218 -6.15 3.22 13.94
CA TYR A 218 -6.02 3.90 15.24
C TYR A 218 -7.31 4.61 15.68
N LYS A 219 -8.12 5.12 14.75
CA LYS A 219 -9.44 5.70 15.08
C LYS A 219 -10.36 4.68 15.77
N ALA A 220 -10.23 3.39 15.46
CA ALA A 220 -10.99 2.33 16.11
C ALA A 220 -10.55 2.04 17.57
N GLN A 221 -9.48 2.66 18.08
CA GLN A 221 -9.08 2.57 19.48
C GLN A 221 -10.20 2.99 20.44
N MET A 222 -11.01 3.99 20.07
CA MET A 222 -12.13 4.46 20.89
C MET A 222 -13.18 3.35 21.14
N ASN A 223 -13.31 2.40 20.20
CA ASN A 223 -14.25 1.28 20.31
C ASN A 223 -13.71 0.13 21.17
N ASN A 224 -12.41 0.15 21.51
CA ASN A 224 -11.73 -0.91 22.24
C ASN A 224 -11.01 -0.33 23.49
N PRO A 225 -11.72 0.25 24.47
CA PRO A 225 -11.09 0.91 25.63
C PRO A 225 -10.36 -0.04 26.59
N ASN A 226 -10.59 -1.35 26.48
CA ASN A 226 -10.01 -2.38 27.35
C ASN A 226 -8.71 -2.97 26.79
N GLU A 227 -8.30 -2.53 25.60
CA GLU A 227 -7.13 -3.06 24.91
C GLU A 227 -6.44 -1.98 24.11
N ARG A 228 -5.11 -1.95 24.18
CA ARG A 228 -4.31 -0.97 23.47
C ARG A 228 -3.96 -1.46 22.07
N LEU A 229 -4.42 -0.78 21.03
CA LEU A 229 -3.98 -1.00 19.66
C LEU A 229 -2.54 -0.48 19.49
N VAL A 230 -1.66 -1.34 18.96
CA VAL A 230 -0.29 -0.99 18.60
C VAL A 230 -0.09 -1.35 17.13
N ILE A 231 -0.12 -0.36 16.25
CA ILE A 231 0.07 -0.58 14.82
C ILE A 231 1.54 -0.35 14.44
N LYS A 232 2.16 -1.36 13.82
CA LYS A 232 3.58 -1.37 13.43
C LYS A 232 3.78 -2.02 12.07
N GLY A 233 4.96 -1.83 11.49
CA GLY A 233 5.35 -2.49 10.24
C GLY A 233 6.87 -2.46 10.05
N TYR A 234 7.40 -3.47 9.37
CA TYR A 234 8.84 -3.62 9.18
C TYR A 234 9.34 -2.79 8.00
N MET A 235 9.90 -1.62 8.29
CA MET A 235 10.31 -0.64 7.27
C MET A 235 11.55 -1.09 6.45
N LYS A 236 12.39 -1.99 6.99
CA LYS A 236 13.64 -2.40 6.33
C LYS A 236 13.43 -3.25 5.06
N ASN A 237 12.20 -3.74 4.81
CA ASN A 237 11.82 -4.43 3.58
C ASN A 237 11.71 -3.51 2.35
N ALA A 238 11.66 -2.19 2.55
CA ALA A 238 11.65 -1.24 1.44
C ALA A 238 12.91 -1.41 0.56
N CYS A 239 12.75 -1.36 -0.77
CA CYS A 239 13.76 -1.70 -1.80
C CYS A 239 14.33 -3.13 -1.78
N GLU A 240 13.94 -3.98 -0.83
CA GLU A 240 14.42 -5.36 -0.75
C GLU A 240 13.43 -6.37 -1.35
N THR A 241 12.32 -5.89 -1.92
CA THR A 241 11.19 -6.73 -2.34
C THR A 241 11.49 -7.70 -3.48
N GLU A 242 12.66 -7.59 -4.12
CA GLU A 242 13.14 -8.50 -5.17
C GLU A 242 13.89 -9.72 -4.59
N LYS A 243 14.31 -9.66 -3.31
CA LYS A 243 15.09 -10.71 -2.64
C LYS A 243 14.30 -11.97 -2.28
N GLY A 244 13.00 -12.02 -2.54
CA GLY A 244 12.17 -13.20 -2.26
C GLY A 244 11.35 -13.09 -0.97
N ILE A 245 10.26 -13.85 -0.94
CA ILE A 245 9.27 -13.93 0.14
C ILE A 245 9.93 -14.43 1.42
N LYS A 246 10.83 -15.42 1.32
CA LYS A 246 11.59 -15.92 2.47
C LYS A 246 12.43 -14.82 3.12
N PHE A 247 13.25 -14.10 2.35
CA PHE A 247 14.09 -13.02 2.86
C PHE A 247 13.26 -11.96 3.61
N LEU A 248 12.16 -11.51 2.98
CA LEU A 248 11.27 -10.50 3.55
C LEU A 248 10.55 -11.00 4.80
N GLY A 249 10.13 -12.27 4.79
CA GLY A 249 9.36 -12.91 5.86
C GLY A 249 10.21 -13.20 7.09
N VAL A 250 11.46 -13.64 6.92
CA VAL A 250 12.41 -13.81 8.03
C VAL A 250 12.69 -12.48 8.71
N GLY A 251 12.94 -11.42 7.93
CA GLY A 251 13.16 -10.07 8.47
C GLY A 251 11.96 -9.56 9.27
N LEU A 252 10.76 -9.75 8.74
CA LEU A 252 9.52 -9.39 9.44
C LEU A 252 9.31 -10.22 10.72
N ALA A 253 9.56 -11.53 10.68
CA ALA A 253 9.39 -12.41 11.83
C ALA A 253 10.34 -12.04 12.97
N ASN A 254 11.61 -11.83 12.68
CA ASN A 254 12.59 -11.40 13.68
C ASN A 254 12.24 -10.02 14.23
N TYR A 255 11.78 -9.08 13.40
CA TYR A 255 11.30 -7.79 13.90
C TYR A 255 10.15 -7.91 14.91
N ILE A 256 9.19 -8.80 14.64
CA ILE A 256 8.07 -9.05 15.56
C ILE A 256 8.57 -9.61 16.89
N ILE A 257 9.46 -10.61 16.85
CA ILE A 257 9.91 -11.33 18.03
C ILE A 257 10.94 -10.53 18.84
N ASP A 258 11.91 -9.91 18.17
CA ASP A 258 13.08 -9.30 18.80
C ASP A 258 12.85 -7.83 19.17
N GLU A 259 12.00 -7.10 18.42
CA GLU A 259 11.80 -5.65 18.61
C GLU A 259 10.40 -5.27 19.12
N LEU A 260 9.36 -6.10 18.89
CA LEU A 260 7.96 -5.73 19.19
C LEU A 260 7.30 -6.59 20.27
N TYR A 261 7.72 -7.83 20.45
CA TYR A 261 7.11 -8.74 21.40
C TYR A 261 7.63 -8.50 22.83
N ASP A 262 6.70 -8.30 23.75
CA ASP A 262 6.89 -8.40 25.18
C ASP A 262 5.64 -9.10 25.79
N ASP A 263 5.66 -9.40 27.09
CA ASP A 263 4.54 -10.10 27.74
C ASP A 263 3.26 -9.24 27.86
N SER A 264 3.29 -7.95 27.51
CA SER A 264 2.09 -7.11 27.39
C SER A 264 1.31 -7.40 26.11
N VAL A 265 1.94 -7.99 25.08
CA VAL A 265 1.29 -8.32 23.80
C VAL A 265 0.36 -9.52 23.99
N GLY A 266 -0.94 -9.26 24.09
CA GLY A 266 -1.96 -10.29 24.28
C GLY A 266 -2.56 -10.80 22.98
N LYS A 267 -2.64 -9.95 21.96
CA LYS A 267 -3.26 -10.25 20.67
C LYS A 267 -2.39 -9.81 19.51
N ILE A 268 -2.51 -10.50 18.37
CA ILE A 268 -1.84 -10.11 17.13
C ILE A 268 -2.76 -10.18 15.91
N SER A 269 -2.65 -9.19 15.03
CA SER A 269 -3.28 -9.14 13.71
C SER A 269 -2.26 -8.84 12.62
N PHE A 270 -2.47 -9.41 11.45
CA PHE A 270 -1.63 -9.25 10.27
C PHE A 270 -2.47 -8.68 9.13
N ILE A 271 -1.99 -7.60 8.51
CA ILE A 271 -2.60 -6.97 7.34
C ILE A 271 -1.53 -6.78 6.28
N GLY A 272 -1.63 -7.54 5.18
CA GLY A 272 -0.66 -7.56 4.11
C GLY A 272 -1.25 -7.05 2.80
N HIS A 273 -0.56 -6.13 2.13
CA HIS A 273 -0.90 -5.68 0.78
C HIS A 273 -0.06 -6.41 -0.25
N SER A 274 -0.67 -6.96 -1.30
CA SER A 274 0.04 -7.56 -2.43
C SER A 274 1.05 -8.61 -1.93
N LEU A 275 2.34 -8.47 -2.30
CA LEU A 275 3.44 -9.30 -1.79
C LEU A 275 3.46 -9.42 -0.25
N GLY A 276 3.03 -8.39 0.48
CA GLY A 276 3.00 -8.37 1.93
C GLY A 276 2.16 -9.48 2.56
N GLY A 277 1.08 -9.94 1.91
CA GLY A 277 0.30 -11.08 2.40
C GLY A 277 1.07 -12.40 2.38
N LEU A 278 1.89 -12.62 1.35
CA LEU A 278 2.80 -13.76 1.26
C LEU A 278 3.96 -13.63 2.25
N THR A 279 4.53 -12.43 2.39
CA THR A 279 5.56 -12.13 3.39
C THR A 279 5.08 -12.44 4.81
N GLN A 280 3.85 -12.05 5.15
CA GLN A 280 3.24 -12.33 6.45
C GLN A 280 2.95 -13.83 6.63
N THR A 281 2.46 -14.50 5.58
CA THR A 281 2.27 -15.95 5.61
C THR A 281 3.58 -16.67 5.96
N PHE A 282 4.66 -16.31 5.27
CA PHE A 282 5.99 -16.87 5.56
C PHE A 282 6.40 -16.57 7.01
N ALA A 283 6.28 -15.30 7.44
CA ALA A 283 6.66 -14.88 8.80
C ALA A 283 5.88 -15.65 9.88
N ILE A 284 4.59 -15.87 9.69
CA ILE A 284 3.73 -16.64 10.59
C ILE A 284 4.21 -18.10 10.69
N CYS A 285 4.46 -18.76 9.55
CA CYS A 285 4.99 -20.13 9.53
C CYS A 285 6.38 -20.19 10.18
N TYR A 286 7.25 -19.21 9.92
CA TYR A 286 8.57 -19.12 10.53
C TYR A 286 8.49 -18.96 12.05
N ILE A 287 7.64 -18.06 12.56
CA ILE A 287 7.42 -17.87 14.00
C ILE A 287 6.88 -19.14 14.64
N LYS A 288 5.89 -19.80 14.02
CA LYS A 288 5.34 -21.07 14.53
C LYS A 288 6.42 -22.13 14.71
N THR A 289 7.30 -22.26 13.72
CA THR A 289 8.34 -23.30 13.68
C THR A 289 9.52 -22.96 14.59
N LYS A 290 10.00 -21.71 14.58
CA LYS A 290 11.20 -21.30 15.33
C LYS A 290 10.92 -20.85 16.76
N TYR A 291 9.75 -20.26 17.00
CA TYR A 291 9.33 -19.71 18.29
C TYR A 291 7.95 -20.27 18.71
N PRO A 292 7.85 -21.60 18.95
CA PRO A 292 6.56 -22.27 19.15
C PRO A 292 5.76 -21.78 20.37
N TYR A 293 6.43 -21.13 21.33
CA TYR A 293 5.78 -20.50 22.48
C TYR A 293 4.94 -19.26 22.11
N PHE A 294 5.27 -18.56 21.02
CA PHE A 294 4.71 -17.26 20.70
C PHE A 294 3.20 -17.31 20.55
N PHE A 295 2.70 -18.16 19.65
CA PHE A 295 1.26 -18.31 19.45
C PHE A 295 0.57 -19.04 20.61
N LYS A 296 1.29 -19.62 21.59
CA LYS A 296 0.67 -20.12 22.84
C LYS A 296 0.34 -18.97 23.80
N LYS A 297 1.14 -17.89 23.79
CA LYS A 297 0.96 -16.70 24.64
C LYS A 297 0.14 -15.59 23.99
N VAL A 298 0.31 -15.41 22.67
CA VAL A 298 -0.32 -14.34 21.90
C VAL A 298 -1.46 -14.90 21.06
N GLU A 299 -2.66 -14.34 21.24
CA GLU A 299 -3.86 -14.77 20.53
C GLU A 299 -3.89 -14.19 19.09
N PRO A 300 -3.88 -15.03 18.04
CA PRO A 300 -4.01 -14.56 16.66
C PRO A 300 -5.48 -14.17 16.34
N ILE A 301 -5.71 -12.91 15.96
CA ILE A 301 -7.05 -12.35 15.77
C ILE A 301 -7.43 -12.24 14.30
N ASN A 302 -6.67 -11.46 13.52
CA ASN A 302 -7.01 -11.18 12.11
C ASN A 302 -5.83 -11.54 11.22
N PHE A 303 -6.06 -12.31 10.16
CA PHE A 303 -5.18 -12.42 9.01
C PHE A 303 -5.92 -11.82 7.81
N ILE A 304 -5.45 -10.67 7.32
CA ILE A 304 -6.10 -9.90 6.27
C ILE A 304 -5.12 -9.72 5.11
N SER A 305 -5.54 -10.08 3.90
CA SER A 305 -4.74 -9.83 2.70
C SER A 305 -5.50 -8.95 1.72
N LEU A 306 -4.84 -7.91 1.20
CA LEU A 306 -5.38 -6.94 0.25
C LEU A 306 -4.67 -7.11 -1.09
N ALA A 307 -5.39 -7.62 -2.10
CA ALA A 307 -4.87 -7.89 -3.44
C ALA A 307 -3.58 -8.74 -3.43
N SER A 308 -3.48 -9.74 -2.55
CA SER A 308 -2.28 -10.59 -2.42
C SER A 308 -2.30 -11.78 -3.38
N PRO A 309 -1.23 -12.07 -4.13
CA PRO A 309 -1.21 -13.20 -5.07
C PRO A 309 -0.94 -14.54 -4.36
N LEU A 310 -1.85 -14.98 -3.50
CA LEU A 310 -1.65 -16.15 -2.61
C LEU A 310 -1.42 -17.47 -3.36
N LEU A 311 -1.81 -17.56 -4.63
CA LEU A 311 -1.57 -18.72 -5.49
C LEU A 311 -0.37 -18.53 -6.45
N GLY A 312 0.27 -17.36 -6.41
CA GLY A 312 1.16 -16.91 -7.48
C GLY A 312 0.39 -16.27 -8.64
N ILE A 313 1.08 -15.98 -9.74
CA ILE A 313 0.53 -15.26 -10.90
C ILE A 313 0.87 -15.96 -12.23
N ALA A 314 0.96 -17.29 -12.16
CA ALA A 314 1.66 -18.10 -13.14
C ALA A 314 0.83 -18.36 -14.41
N THR A 315 -0.51 -18.43 -14.29
CA THR A 315 -1.38 -18.90 -15.39
C THR A 315 -2.05 -17.79 -16.21
N SER A 316 -2.44 -16.64 -15.64
CA SER A 316 -3.30 -15.66 -16.35
C SER A 316 -2.74 -14.26 -16.58
N THR A 317 -1.49 -13.97 -16.22
CA THR A 317 -0.98 -12.61 -16.41
C THR A 317 -0.76 -12.29 -17.91
N PRO A 318 -0.99 -11.05 -18.36
CA PRO A 318 -0.64 -10.63 -19.71
C PRO A 318 0.82 -10.96 -20.05
N ASN A 319 1.12 -11.29 -21.31
CA ASN A 319 2.46 -11.75 -21.72
C ASN A 319 3.60 -10.81 -21.31
N TYR A 320 3.35 -9.49 -21.16
CA TYR A 320 4.36 -8.53 -20.72
C TYR A 320 4.74 -8.65 -19.22
N VAL A 321 3.82 -9.11 -18.37
CA VAL A 321 4.07 -9.43 -16.95
C VAL A 321 4.78 -10.78 -16.85
N LYS A 322 4.32 -11.79 -17.59
CA LYS A 322 4.98 -13.11 -17.66
C LYS A 322 6.44 -12.99 -18.11
N MET A 323 6.71 -12.14 -19.11
CA MET A 323 8.05 -11.92 -19.65
C MET A 323 8.97 -11.14 -18.71
N SER A 324 8.43 -10.24 -17.87
CA SER A 324 9.23 -9.55 -16.83
C SER A 324 9.49 -10.46 -15.62
N LEU A 325 8.54 -11.32 -15.24
CA LEU A 325 8.73 -12.31 -14.16
C LEU A 325 9.68 -13.45 -14.56
N SER A 326 9.64 -13.91 -15.82
CA SER A 326 10.41 -15.07 -16.27
C SER A 326 11.87 -14.77 -16.63
N MET A 327 12.23 -13.51 -16.89
CA MET A 327 13.56 -13.12 -17.38
C MET A 327 14.52 -12.68 -16.25
N GLY A 328 14.21 -12.98 -14.97
CA GLY A 328 15.04 -12.55 -13.84
C GLY A 328 15.00 -11.04 -13.56
N ILE A 329 14.17 -10.28 -14.29
CA ILE A 329 14.03 -8.82 -14.17
C ILE A 329 13.49 -8.43 -12.79
N ILE A 330 12.74 -9.33 -12.14
CA ILE A 330 12.03 -9.12 -10.87
C ILE A 330 12.74 -9.83 -9.68
N GLY A 331 13.91 -10.43 -9.90
CA GLY A 331 14.69 -11.12 -8.87
C GLY A 331 14.05 -12.44 -8.39
N THR A 332 14.47 -12.91 -7.21
CA THR A 332 13.96 -14.15 -6.57
C THR A 332 12.44 -14.12 -6.41
N THR A 333 11.87 -12.99 -5.99
CA THR A 333 10.42 -12.84 -5.80
C THR A 333 9.62 -13.15 -7.06
N GLY A 334 10.11 -12.74 -8.23
CA GLY A 334 9.42 -12.98 -9.50
C GLY A 334 9.34 -14.46 -9.87
N GLN A 335 10.37 -15.24 -9.50
CA GLN A 335 10.41 -16.69 -9.72
C GLN A 335 9.43 -17.42 -8.78
N GLU A 336 9.42 -17.03 -7.51
CA GLU A 336 8.51 -17.58 -6.49
C GLU A 336 7.04 -17.32 -6.85
N LEU A 337 6.71 -16.08 -7.24
CA LEU A 337 5.37 -15.72 -7.73
C LEU A 337 4.99 -16.44 -9.03
N GLY A 338 5.97 -16.83 -9.84
CA GLY A 338 5.79 -17.55 -11.09
C GLY A 338 5.66 -19.07 -10.94
N LEU A 339 5.77 -19.62 -9.72
CA LEU A 339 5.87 -21.06 -9.45
C LEU A 339 6.99 -21.72 -10.27
N LYS A 340 8.15 -21.07 -10.33
CA LYS A 340 9.32 -21.47 -11.14
C LYS A 340 10.60 -21.60 -10.32
N ASP A 341 10.57 -21.23 -9.05
CA ASP A 341 11.72 -21.36 -8.16
C ASP A 341 12.02 -22.84 -7.87
N GLY A 342 13.32 -23.17 -7.81
CA GLY A 342 13.82 -24.49 -7.44
C GLY A 342 14.76 -24.44 -6.23
N ASN A 343 14.67 -23.37 -5.43
CA ASN A 343 15.60 -23.09 -4.32
C ASN A 343 15.39 -24.04 -3.13
N TYR A 344 14.23 -24.69 -3.05
CA TYR A 344 13.79 -25.48 -1.90
C TYR A 344 13.47 -26.94 -2.28
N GLY A 345 14.11 -27.44 -3.34
CA GLY A 345 13.90 -28.78 -3.91
C GLY A 345 12.98 -28.77 -5.13
N ASP A 346 12.25 -29.85 -5.35
CA ASP A 346 11.45 -30.07 -6.57
C ASP A 346 10.15 -29.25 -6.63
N ASN A 347 9.73 -28.70 -5.49
CA ASN A 347 8.49 -27.94 -5.37
C ASN A 347 8.78 -26.44 -5.13
N PRO A 348 8.00 -25.54 -5.77
CA PRO A 348 8.15 -24.11 -5.59
C PRO A 348 7.72 -23.66 -4.18
N LEU A 349 8.25 -22.52 -3.72
CA LEU A 349 8.03 -21.99 -2.38
C LEU A 349 6.55 -21.89 -1.99
N LEU A 350 5.70 -21.36 -2.87
CA LEU A 350 4.27 -21.19 -2.57
C LEU A 350 3.55 -22.55 -2.40
N TYR A 351 4.01 -23.57 -3.12
CA TYR A 351 3.51 -24.93 -2.94
C TYR A 351 3.91 -25.48 -1.57
N LEU A 352 5.18 -25.32 -1.17
CA LEU A 352 5.68 -25.74 0.13
C LEU A 352 5.01 -24.97 1.28
N LEU A 353 4.84 -23.65 1.13
CA LEU A 353 4.16 -22.81 2.12
C LEU A 353 2.71 -23.21 2.34
N SER A 354 2.05 -23.87 1.38
CA SER A 354 0.68 -24.36 1.52
C SER A 354 0.57 -25.71 2.22
N GLU A 355 1.67 -26.33 2.65
CA GLU A 355 1.61 -27.61 3.36
C GLU A 355 0.87 -27.49 4.69
N GLU A 356 0.01 -28.48 4.96
CA GLU A 356 -0.95 -28.47 6.07
C GLU A 356 -0.30 -28.28 7.45
N SER A 357 0.83 -28.92 7.69
CA SER A 357 1.63 -28.79 8.90
C SER A 357 2.14 -27.37 9.12
N LEU A 358 2.35 -26.58 8.07
CA LEU A 358 2.79 -25.19 8.15
C LEU A 358 1.58 -24.27 8.32
N ILE A 359 0.61 -24.33 7.39
CA ILE A 359 -0.53 -23.40 7.37
C ILE A 359 -1.56 -23.64 8.46
N SER A 360 -1.55 -24.77 9.17
CA SER A 360 -2.49 -25.05 10.27
C SER A 360 -2.48 -23.98 11.38
N VAL A 361 -1.40 -23.20 11.52
CA VAL A 361 -1.39 -22.04 12.43
C VAL A 361 -2.39 -20.96 12.01
N LEU A 362 -2.66 -20.80 10.72
CA LEU A 362 -3.65 -19.86 10.21
C LEU A 362 -5.07 -20.22 10.64
N ALA A 363 -5.34 -21.51 10.87
CA ALA A 363 -6.63 -21.95 11.41
C ALA A 363 -6.89 -21.42 12.83
N ARG A 364 -5.83 -21.05 13.57
CA ARG A 364 -5.95 -20.45 14.92
C ARG A 364 -6.42 -19.00 14.89
N PHE A 365 -6.30 -18.31 13.75
CA PHE A 365 -6.79 -16.94 13.62
C PHE A 365 -8.31 -16.91 13.73
N LYS A 366 -8.85 -16.02 14.58
CA LYS A 366 -10.30 -15.83 14.70
C LYS A 366 -10.94 -15.46 13.36
N ARG A 367 -10.27 -14.61 12.58
CA ARG A 367 -10.76 -14.11 11.29
C ARG A 367 -9.66 -14.19 10.24
N ARG A 368 -10.02 -14.73 9.08
CA ARG A 368 -9.20 -14.77 7.86
C ARG A 368 -9.99 -14.11 6.74
N THR A 369 -9.48 -13.00 6.21
CA THR A 369 -10.20 -12.17 5.24
C THR A 369 -9.35 -11.85 4.02
N LEU A 370 -9.92 -12.05 2.84
CA LEU A 370 -9.30 -11.71 1.57
C LEU A 370 -10.06 -10.53 0.96
N TYR A 371 -9.37 -9.43 0.67
CA TYR A 371 -9.87 -8.36 -0.16
C TYR A 371 -9.27 -8.49 -1.55
N ALA A 372 -10.11 -8.67 -2.57
CA ALA A 372 -9.69 -8.94 -3.94
C ALA A 372 -10.34 -7.96 -4.93
N ASN A 373 -9.55 -7.45 -5.86
CA ASN A 373 -10.03 -6.53 -6.90
C ASN A 373 -10.75 -7.33 -8.00
N ALA A 374 -12.00 -6.99 -8.29
CA ALA A 374 -12.76 -7.59 -9.40
C ALA A 374 -12.16 -7.21 -10.75
N VAL A 375 -11.78 -5.93 -10.89
CA VAL A 375 -11.37 -5.31 -12.14
C VAL A 375 -10.24 -4.31 -11.88
N ASN A 376 -9.59 -3.84 -12.94
CA ASN A 376 -8.62 -2.74 -12.90
C ASN A 376 -7.35 -2.98 -12.06
N ASP A 377 -7.11 -4.22 -11.62
CA ASP A 377 -5.83 -4.65 -11.06
C ASP A 377 -4.99 -5.32 -12.16
N GLY A 378 -3.96 -4.60 -12.62
CA GLY A 378 -3.05 -5.09 -13.65
C GLY A 378 -1.89 -5.94 -13.10
N ILE A 379 -1.81 -6.12 -11.78
CA ILE A 379 -0.67 -6.75 -11.10
C ILE A 379 -1.10 -8.11 -10.56
N VAL A 380 -2.19 -8.15 -9.80
CA VAL A 380 -2.67 -9.37 -9.13
C VAL A 380 -4.03 -9.78 -9.67
N PRO A 381 -4.15 -10.97 -10.29
CA PRO A 381 -5.43 -11.43 -10.81
C PRO A 381 -6.41 -11.79 -9.68
N LEU A 382 -7.71 -11.63 -9.96
CA LEU A 382 -8.79 -11.93 -9.02
C LEU A 382 -8.71 -13.36 -8.47
N TYR A 383 -8.52 -14.38 -9.31
CA TYR A 383 -8.48 -15.77 -8.81
C TYR A 383 -7.34 -15.96 -7.80
N SER A 384 -6.18 -15.33 -7.99
CA SER A 384 -5.05 -15.54 -7.09
C SER A 384 -5.29 -14.88 -5.73
N SER A 385 -5.83 -13.66 -5.76
CA SER A 385 -6.16 -12.90 -4.54
C SER A 385 -7.41 -13.37 -3.81
N SER A 386 -8.25 -14.18 -4.44
CA SER A 386 -9.44 -14.78 -3.84
C SER A 386 -9.31 -16.28 -3.53
N LEU A 387 -8.10 -16.84 -3.65
CA LEU A 387 -7.86 -18.29 -3.50
C LEU A 387 -8.76 -19.15 -4.41
N LEU A 388 -8.82 -18.78 -5.69
CA LEU A 388 -9.44 -19.47 -6.84
C LEU A 388 -10.96 -19.56 -6.81
N PHE A 389 -11.52 -20.08 -5.72
CA PHE A 389 -12.92 -20.46 -5.63
C PHE A 389 -13.80 -19.28 -5.23
N LEU A 390 -14.57 -18.76 -6.19
CA LEU A 390 -15.57 -17.71 -6.00
C LEU A 390 -16.88 -18.11 -6.67
N ASP A 391 -17.97 -17.52 -6.19
CA ASP A 391 -19.27 -17.63 -6.85
C ASP A 391 -19.34 -16.60 -7.98
N TYR A 392 -18.73 -16.96 -9.12
CA TYR A 392 -18.64 -16.10 -10.29
C TYR A 392 -20.01 -15.75 -10.89
N SER A 393 -21.00 -16.63 -10.73
CA SER A 393 -22.35 -16.41 -11.28
C SER A 393 -23.00 -15.14 -10.71
N GLN A 394 -22.92 -14.96 -9.39
CA GLN A 394 -23.43 -13.76 -8.72
C GLN A 394 -22.58 -12.52 -8.99
N LEU A 395 -21.26 -12.69 -9.12
CA LEU A 395 -20.34 -11.59 -9.43
C LEU A 395 -20.62 -11.02 -10.83
N LEU A 396 -20.78 -11.89 -11.83
CA LEU A 396 -21.07 -11.49 -13.21
C LEU A 396 -22.41 -10.75 -13.33
N GLN A 397 -23.42 -11.16 -12.57
CA GLN A 397 -24.70 -10.45 -12.49
C GLN A 397 -24.53 -9.02 -11.98
N LYS A 398 -23.72 -8.82 -10.93
CA LYS A 398 -23.44 -7.49 -10.34
C LYS A 398 -22.53 -6.62 -11.22
N LEU A 399 -21.68 -7.24 -12.04
CA LEU A 399 -20.81 -6.54 -13.00
C LEU A 399 -21.54 -6.18 -14.32
N GLY A 400 -22.84 -6.45 -14.43
CA GLY A 400 -23.63 -6.11 -15.62
C GLY A 400 -23.14 -6.79 -16.90
N GLY A 401 -22.54 -7.99 -16.79
CA GLY A 401 -22.00 -8.71 -17.95
C GLY A 401 -20.70 -8.13 -18.52
N GLN A 402 -20.08 -7.11 -17.89
CA GLN A 402 -18.75 -6.67 -18.27
C GLN A 402 -17.72 -7.73 -17.85
N THR A 403 -17.35 -8.60 -18.79
CA THR A 403 -16.30 -9.60 -18.60
C THR A 403 -14.93 -8.93 -18.62
N THR A 404 -14.17 -9.05 -17.54
CA THR A 404 -12.71 -8.95 -17.62
C THR A 404 -12.13 -10.14 -18.39
N ALA A 405 -10.95 -9.94 -18.97
CA ALA A 405 -10.11 -10.98 -19.58
C ALA A 405 -10.15 -12.30 -18.79
N PRO A 406 -10.06 -13.47 -19.45
CA PRO A 406 -10.74 -14.72 -19.08
C PRO A 406 -10.62 -15.03 -17.59
N CYS A 407 -11.68 -14.74 -16.84
CA CYS A 407 -11.73 -14.83 -15.38
C CYS A 407 -11.98 -16.25 -14.84
N ASP A 408 -11.93 -17.26 -15.70
CA ASP A 408 -11.87 -18.65 -15.24
C ASP A 408 -11.12 -19.51 -16.29
N PRO A 409 -9.91 -20.01 -16.01
CA PRO A 409 -9.27 -21.01 -16.86
C PRO A 409 -9.85 -22.42 -16.71
N LEU A 410 -10.77 -22.64 -15.76
CA LEU A 410 -11.36 -23.94 -15.40
C LEU A 410 -12.86 -24.04 -15.71
N PHE A 411 -13.55 -22.90 -15.94
CA PHE A 411 -14.91 -22.85 -16.50
C PHE A 411 -14.99 -21.86 -17.66
N GLN A 412 -14.49 -22.28 -18.82
CA GLN A 412 -15.03 -21.79 -20.07
C GLN A 412 -16.22 -22.69 -20.43
N PRO A 413 -17.47 -22.20 -20.46
CA PRO A 413 -18.53 -22.98 -21.07
C PRO A 413 -18.16 -23.21 -22.54
N GLU A 414 -18.25 -24.46 -23.00
CA GLU A 414 -18.09 -24.80 -24.41
C GLU A 414 -19.18 -24.07 -25.21
N VAL A 415 -18.85 -22.92 -25.79
CA VAL A 415 -19.71 -22.32 -26.79
C VAL A 415 -19.39 -23.02 -28.11
N SER A 416 -20.27 -23.94 -28.51
CA SER A 416 -20.25 -24.54 -29.84
C SER A 416 -20.29 -23.45 -30.91
N PRO A 417 -19.54 -23.57 -32.02
CA PRO A 417 -19.52 -22.54 -33.05
C PRO A 417 -20.85 -22.59 -33.81
N ILE A 418 -21.70 -21.58 -33.61
CA ILE A 418 -22.88 -21.35 -34.45
C ILE A 418 -22.81 -19.93 -35.00
N GLY A 419 -22.80 -19.84 -36.33
CA GLY A 419 -23.39 -18.73 -37.07
C GLY A 419 -22.40 -17.68 -37.54
N GLU A 420 -22.16 -17.67 -38.84
CA GLU A 420 -21.57 -16.60 -39.63
C GLU A 420 -22.12 -15.21 -39.28
N LEU A 421 -21.26 -14.19 -39.26
CA LEU A 421 -21.67 -12.79 -39.29
C LEU A 421 -21.10 -12.14 -40.56
N PRO A 422 -21.90 -11.34 -41.30
CA PRO A 422 -21.50 -10.83 -42.60
C PRO A 422 -20.54 -9.65 -42.50
N ASN A 423 -19.68 -9.54 -43.51
CA ASN A 423 -18.91 -8.35 -43.85
C ASN A 423 -19.83 -7.12 -43.91
N HIS A 424 -19.48 -6.06 -43.18
CA HIS A 424 -19.75 -4.71 -43.66
C HIS A 424 -18.62 -3.74 -43.30
N SER A 425 -18.20 -3.09 -44.37
CA SER A 425 -17.21 -2.04 -44.56
C SER A 425 -17.58 -0.72 -43.90
N ASP A 426 -16.54 0.03 -43.53
CA ASP A 426 -16.38 1.48 -43.65
C ASP A 426 -17.52 2.41 -43.22
N VAL A 427 -17.33 3.08 -42.08
CA VAL A 427 -17.69 4.50 -41.92
C VAL A 427 -16.60 5.20 -41.10
N ALA A 428 -16.08 6.28 -41.67
CA ALA A 428 -15.09 7.18 -41.09
C ALA A 428 -15.76 8.38 -40.36
N ASN A 429 -14.97 9.02 -39.48
CA ASN A 429 -15.04 10.43 -39.00
C ASN A 429 -16.17 10.78 -37.99
N ASP A 430 -16.03 11.62 -36.97
CA ASP A 430 -15.03 12.64 -36.58
C ASP A 430 -15.06 12.93 -35.05
N ASP A 431 -13.93 13.45 -34.55
CA ASP A 431 -13.63 14.35 -33.41
C ASP A 431 -14.37 14.31 -32.04
N ASP A 432 -13.56 14.23 -30.97
CA ASP A 432 -13.46 15.34 -30.01
C ASP A 432 -12.12 15.34 -29.25
N GLY A 433 -11.38 16.45 -29.38
CA GLY A 433 -9.99 16.60 -28.96
C GLY A 433 -9.80 16.91 -27.46
N ILE A 434 -8.89 16.17 -26.82
CA ILE A 434 -8.15 16.64 -25.64
C ILE A 434 -6.66 16.63 -25.98
N ASN A 435 -6.07 17.82 -25.92
CA ASN A 435 -4.73 18.19 -26.35
C ASN A 435 -3.62 17.37 -25.65
N ALA A 436 -3.16 16.30 -26.29
CA ALA A 436 -2.00 15.49 -25.86
C ALA A 436 -0.68 15.89 -26.59
N SER A 437 -0.57 17.13 -27.06
CA SER A 437 0.47 17.54 -28.02
C SER A 437 1.77 18.10 -27.42
N SER A 438 1.89 18.26 -26.09
CA SER A 438 3.12 18.82 -25.47
C SER A 438 4.15 17.76 -25.01
N TRP A 439 3.77 16.48 -24.90
CA TRP A 439 4.60 15.44 -24.26
C TRP A 439 5.49 14.64 -25.23
N ASN A 440 5.13 14.56 -26.52
CA ASN A 440 5.89 13.78 -27.50
C ASN A 440 7.20 14.45 -27.94
N THR A 441 7.33 15.76 -27.76
CA THR A 441 8.52 16.54 -28.15
C THR A 441 9.66 16.42 -27.12
N PHE A 442 9.37 16.00 -25.89
CA PHE A 442 10.35 15.99 -24.78
C PHE A 442 11.39 14.86 -24.85
N TRP A 443 11.15 13.82 -25.67
CA TRP A 443 12.03 12.65 -25.81
C TRP A 443 13.13 12.79 -26.87
N LYS A 444 13.23 13.93 -27.55
CA LYS A 444 14.30 14.19 -28.52
C LYS A 444 15.28 15.24 -27.99
N SER A 445 16.28 14.79 -27.22
CA SER A 445 17.54 15.54 -27.10
C SER A 445 18.72 14.60 -26.87
N LYS A 446 19.81 14.92 -27.58
CA LYS A 446 21.09 14.22 -27.85
C LYS A 446 21.44 12.99 -26.99
N GLU A 447 21.50 11.84 -27.67
CA GLU A 447 21.88 10.52 -27.13
C GLU A 447 23.40 10.32 -27.07
N ASN A 448 23.91 9.84 -25.94
CA ASN A 448 25.23 9.22 -25.83
C ASN A 448 25.14 7.69 -25.89
N ASN A 449 26.20 7.03 -26.37
CA ASN A 449 26.20 5.58 -26.67
C ASN A 449 25.95 4.68 -25.43
N CYS A 450 26.18 5.20 -24.21
CA CYS A 450 25.87 4.50 -22.95
C CYS A 450 24.34 4.38 -22.71
N ASP A 451 23.57 5.39 -23.13
CA ASP A 451 22.11 5.44 -22.97
C ASP A 451 21.38 4.41 -23.84
N LYS A 452 21.98 4.03 -24.99
CA LYS A 452 21.41 3.01 -25.89
C LYS A 452 21.43 1.61 -25.27
N LYS A 453 22.49 1.26 -24.53
CA LYS A 453 22.60 -0.04 -23.86
C LYS A 453 21.65 -0.13 -22.66
N PHE A 454 21.48 0.97 -21.93
CA PHE A 454 20.61 1.07 -20.76
C PHE A 454 19.11 1.14 -21.12
N LYS A 455 18.73 1.86 -22.18
CA LYS A 455 17.36 1.82 -22.74
C LYS A 455 16.98 0.46 -23.30
N ARG A 456 17.95 -0.30 -23.86
CA ARG A 456 17.70 -1.67 -24.34
C ARG A 456 17.51 -2.68 -23.21
N LEU A 457 17.97 -2.35 -22.00
CA LEU A 457 17.82 -3.16 -20.77
C LEU A 457 16.49 -2.90 -20.03
N MET A 458 15.77 -1.83 -20.34
CA MET A 458 14.48 -1.52 -19.73
C MET A 458 13.33 -1.78 -20.70
N ASN A 459 12.44 -2.70 -20.32
CA ASN A 459 11.28 -2.99 -21.13
C ASN A 459 10.23 -1.86 -21.01
N ALA A 460 9.65 -1.43 -22.13
CA ALA A 460 8.68 -0.34 -22.18
C ALA A 460 7.42 -0.59 -21.30
N SER A 461 7.14 -1.87 -21.00
CA SER A 461 6.06 -2.31 -20.12
C SER A 461 6.29 -1.98 -18.65
N VAL A 462 7.52 -2.14 -18.13
CA VAL A 462 7.88 -1.78 -16.74
C VAL A 462 7.74 -0.27 -16.55
N ILE A 463 8.20 0.51 -17.52
CA ILE A 463 8.05 1.96 -17.53
C ILE A 463 6.57 2.37 -17.61
N LYS A 464 5.74 1.65 -18.37
CA LYS A 464 4.29 1.91 -18.46
C LYS A 464 3.56 1.61 -17.14
N SER A 465 3.93 0.52 -16.46
CA SER A 465 3.40 0.18 -15.13
C SER A 465 3.86 1.19 -14.06
N MET A 466 5.12 1.63 -14.10
CA MET A 466 5.62 2.71 -13.25
C MET A 466 4.89 4.04 -13.50
N LYS A 467 4.53 4.35 -14.77
CA LYS A 467 3.72 5.53 -15.11
C LYS A 467 2.30 5.44 -14.57
N SER A 468 1.64 4.28 -14.65
CA SER A 468 0.29 4.11 -14.10
C SER A 468 0.27 4.18 -12.57
N VAL A 469 1.33 3.75 -11.89
CA VAL A 469 1.50 3.88 -10.43
C VAL A 469 1.69 5.36 -10.00
N LEU A 470 2.15 6.23 -10.90
CA LEU A 470 2.43 7.65 -10.62
C LEU A 470 1.30 8.60 -11.06
N LEU A 471 0.37 8.16 -11.91
CA LEU A 471 -0.67 8.99 -12.54
C LEU A 471 -2.03 8.28 -12.57
N SER A 472 -2.52 7.90 -11.39
CA SER A 472 -3.85 7.31 -11.21
C SER A 472 -4.93 8.35 -11.56
N PRO A 473 -6.03 7.95 -12.22
CA PRO A 473 -7.16 8.87 -12.42
C PRO A 473 -7.70 9.26 -11.05
N CYS A 474 -7.70 10.55 -10.78
CA CYS A 474 -8.11 11.08 -9.49
C CYS A 474 -9.64 11.05 -9.36
N PRO A 475 -10.20 10.84 -8.15
CA PRO A 475 -11.62 11.05 -7.91
C PRO A 475 -12.08 12.45 -8.29
N ASP A 476 -13.31 12.55 -8.78
CA ASP A 476 -13.90 13.84 -9.11
C ASP A 476 -14.24 14.64 -7.84
N ALA A 477 -14.52 15.93 -8.00
CA ALA A 477 -14.83 16.80 -6.87
C ALA A 477 -16.09 16.35 -6.10
N LYS A 478 -17.02 15.65 -6.77
CA LYS A 478 -18.25 15.13 -6.15
C LYS A 478 -17.93 13.99 -5.19
N PHE A 479 -17.01 13.10 -5.54
CA PHE A 479 -16.57 11.99 -4.69
C PHE A 479 -16.12 12.44 -3.30
N PHE A 480 -15.41 13.57 -3.22
CA PHE A 480 -14.94 14.14 -1.96
C PHE A 480 -16.05 14.85 -1.17
N SER A 481 -17.06 15.38 -1.85
CA SER A 481 -18.07 16.26 -1.23
C SER A 481 -19.29 15.50 -0.75
N ASP A 482 -19.66 14.39 -1.41
CA ASP A 482 -20.89 13.67 -1.15
C ASP A 482 -20.63 12.16 -1.00
N PRO A 483 -20.52 11.66 0.25
CA PRO A 483 -20.32 10.25 0.53
C PRO A 483 -21.42 9.34 -0.06
N ASP A 484 -22.67 9.81 -0.06
CA ASP A 484 -23.83 9.05 -0.55
C ASP A 484 -23.83 8.89 -2.07
N ALA A 485 -23.10 9.74 -2.80
CA ALA A 485 -22.97 9.67 -4.25
C ALA A 485 -21.91 8.65 -4.71
N ARG A 486 -21.15 8.04 -3.78
CA ARG A 486 -20.10 7.07 -4.11
C ARG A 486 -20.72 5.74 -4.54
N VAL A 487 -20.21 5.19 -5.65
CA VAL A 487 -20.65 3.88 -6.15
C VAL A 487 -20.30 2.79 -5.14
N ALA A 488 -21.21 1.83 -4.97
CA ALA A 488 -21.00 0.65 -4.13
C ALA A 488 -19.69 -0.05 -4.52
N THR A 489 -18.71 0.02 -3.62
CA THR A 489 -17.36 -0.51 -3.86
C THR A 489 -17.27 -1.99 -3.49
N ILE A 490 -17.94 -2.43 -2.42
CA ILE A 490 -18.00 -3.84 -2.04
C ILE A 490 -19.12 -4.52 -2.82
N ILE A 491 -18.77 -5.41 -3.74
CA ILE A 491 -19.75 -6.12 -4.59
C ILE A 491 -20.00 -7.55 -4.12
N HIS A 492 -19.10 -8.11 -3.31
CA HIS A 492 -19.23 -9.44 -2.73
C HIS A 492 -18.57 -9.47 -1.37
N ASP A 493 -19.24 -10.06 -0.39
CA ASP A 493 -18.71 -10.30 0.95
C ASP A 493 -19.38 -11.55 1.51
N LYS A 494 -18.65 -12.68 1.51
CA LYS A 494 -19.17 -13.97 1.95
C LYS A 494 -18.09 -14.82 2.59
N ILE A 495 -18.51 -15.72 3.47
CA ILE A 495 -17.64 -16.74 4.06
C ILE A 495 -17.66 -18.00 3.19
N TYR A 496 -16.47 -18.43 2.77
CA TYR A 496 -16.22 -19.68 2.06
C TYR A 496 -15.60 -20.70 3.00
N THR A 497 -16.06 -21.94 2.88
CA THR A 497 -15.56 -23.12 3.59
C THR A 497 -15.17 -24.19 2.58
N GLU A 498 -14.49 -25.24 3.03
CA GLU A 498 -14.16 -26.42 2.22
C GLU A 498 -15.38 -27.03 1.50
N LYS A 499 -16.58 -26.94 2.09
CA LYS A 499 -17.83 -27.44 1.49
C LYS A 499 -18.30 -26.63 0.28
N ASN A 500 -17.79 -25.41 0.12
CA ASN A 500 -18.15 -24.53 -1.00
C ASN A 500 -17.26 -24.75 -2.23
N LEU A 501 -16.26 -25.63 -2.14
CA LEU A 501 -15.34 -25.88 -3.24
C LEU A 501 -15.97 -26.85 -4.26
N PRO A 502 -15.77 -26.62 -5.57
CA PRO A 502 -16.13 -27.61 -6.58
C PRO A 502 -15.30 -28.89 -6.41
N PRO A 503 -15.75 -30.02 -6.97
CA PRO A 503 -14.95 -31.23 -7.01
C PRO A 503 -13.56 -30.96 -7.66
N PRO A 504 -12.51 -31.69 -7.27
CA PRO A 504 -11.20 -31.59 -7.90
C PRO A 504 -11.29 -31.73 -9.42
N SER A 505 -10.48 -30.97 -10.15
CA SER A 505 -10.38 -31.15 -11.60
C SER A 505 -10.00 -32.61 -11.94
N PRO A 506 -10.44 -33.16 -13.10
CA PRO A 506 -10.16 -34.56 -13.47
C PRO A 506 -8.67 -34.92 -13.46
N THR A 507 -7.80 -33.95 -13.78
CA THR A 507 -6.34 -34.10 -13.73
C THR A 507 -5.80 -34.31 -12.31
N LEU A 508 -6.50 -33.87 -11.26
CA LEU A 508 -6.17 -34.18 -9.86
C LEU A 508 -6.64 -35.57 -9.43
N TYR A 509 -7.69 -36.12 -10.03
CA TYR A 509 -8.20 -37.46 -9.72
C TYR A 509 -7.30 -38.58 -10.26
N GLU A 510 -6.65 -38.38 -11.41
CA GLU A 510 -5.75 -39.39 -12.00
C GLU A 510 -4.39 -39.49 -11.28
N GLY A 511 -4.05 -38.51 -10.45
CA GLY A 511 -2.76 -38.43 -9.73
C GLY A 511 -2.57 -39.47 -8.61
N THR A 512 -3.59 -40.25 -8.25
CA THR A 512 -3.46 -41.39 -7.32
C THR A 512 -3.30 -42.75 -8.03
N ALA A 513 -3.37 -42.78 -9.36
CA ALA A 513 -3.23 -44.02 -10.16
C ALA A 513 -2.28 -43.88 -11.37
N ALA A 514 -1.34 -42.93 -11.33
CA ALA A 514 -0.32 -42.78 -12.37
C ALA A 514 0.88 -43.70 -12.08
N LYS A 515 1.17 -44.58 -13.04
CA LYS A 515 2.35 -45.46 -13.11
C LYS A 515 3.64 -44.65 -12.98
N GLU A 516 4.66 -45.26 -12.36
CA GLU A 516 6.03 -44.75 -12.26
C GLU A 516 6.51 -44.15 -13.59
N GLY A 517 6.65 -42.82 -13.60
CA GLY A 517 7.06 -42.00 -14.74
C GLY A 517 6.75 -40.53 -14.46
N GLU A 518 7.77 -39.75 -14.15
CA GLU A 518 7.71 -38.34 -13.71
C GLU A 518 6.88 -37.43 -14.64
N THR A 519 5.60 -37.23 -14.33
CA THR A 519 4.80 -36.16 -14.93
C THR A 519 4.83 -34.94 -14.00
N ARG A 520 5.65 -33.95 -14.36
CA ARG A 520 5.76 -32.68 -13.62
C ARG A 520 4.40 -31.95 -13.64
N LYS A 521 3.84 -31.68 -12.46
CA LYS A 521 2.54 -30.97 -12.28
C LYS A 521 2.48 -29.69 -13.10
N THR A 522 1.34 -29.43 -13.73
CA THR A 522 1.12 -28.18 -14.46
C THR A 522 0.95 -27.01 -13.47
N ARG A 523 1.17 -25.77 -13.93
CA ARG A 523 1.00 -24.58 -13.07
C ARG A 523 -0.45 -24.41 -12.59
N LYS A 524 -1.42 -24.74 -13.44
CA LYS A 524 -2.85 -24.71 -13.08
C LYS A 524 -3.16 -25.72 -11.98
N GLU A 525 -2.64 -26.95 -12.09
CA GLU A 525 -2.78 -27.96 -11.03
C GLU A 525 -2.15 -27.49 -9.72
N MET A 526 -0.96 -26.90 -9.76
CA MET A 526 -0.31 -26.37 -8.56
C MET A 526 -1.15 -25.26 -7.91
N GLU A 527 -1.68 -24.31 -8.69
CA GLU A 527 -2.55 -23.25 -8.18
C GLU A 527 -3.82 -23.81 -7.52
N GLU A 528 -4.45 -24.82 -8.12
CA GLU A 528 -5.62 -25.49 -7.52
C GLU A 528 -5.25 -26.26 -6.24
N ILE A 529 -4.14 -27.00 -6.23
CA ILE A 529 -3.66 -27.72 -5.04
C ILE A 529 -3.42 -26.73 -3.89
N ILE A 530 -2.71 -25.65 -4.17
CA ILE A 530 -2.44 -24.58 -3.20
C ILE A 530 -3.78 -24.04 -2.68
N ALA A 531 -4.70 -23.66 -3.58
CA ALA A 531 -6.01 -23.14 -3.20
C ALA A 531 -6.80 -24.10 -2.30
N ARG A 532 -6.84 -25.41 -2.63
CA ARG A 532 -7.53 -26.42 -1.81
C ARG A 532 -6.89 -26.56 -0.44
N ARG A 533 -5.56 -26.59 -0.35
CA ARG A 533 -4.83 -26.63 0.93
C ARG A 533 -5.15 -25.41 1.80
N TRP A 534 -5.20 -24.23 1.22
CA TRP A 534 -5.62 -23.02 1.94
C TRP A 534 -7.05 -23.07 2.50
N HIS A 535 -7.94 -23.88 1.93
CA HIS A 535 -9.31 -24.04 2.44
C HIS A 535 -9.48 -25.22 3.39
N LYS A 536 -8.55 -26.18 3.40
CA LYS A 536 -8.66 -27.40 4.21
C LYS A 536 -8.79 -27.05 5.69
N GLY A 537 -9.92 -27.43 6.30
CA GLY A 537 -10.20 -27.13 7.72
C GLY A 537 -10.30 -25.64 8.07
N MET A 538 -10.40 -24.75 7.08
CA MET A 538 -10.44 -23.30 7.28
C MET A 538 -11.67 -22.65 6.64
N HIS A 539 -12.07 -21.51 7.20
CA HIS A 539 -13.05 -20.62 6.60
C HIS A 539 -12.40 -19.28 6.24
N TRP A 540 -12.82 -18.69 5.13
CA TRP A 540 -12.30 -17.43 4.58
C TRP A 540 -13.45 -16.48 4.26
N ARG A 541 -13.44 -15.28 4.85
CA ARG A 541 -14.28 -14.18 4.39
C ARG A 541 -13.64 -13.60 3.13
N LYS A 542 -14.34 -13.67 2.00
CA LYS A 542 -13.87 -13.14 0.72
C LYS A 542 -14.67 -11.90 0.38
N VAL A 543 -13.97 -10.78 0.31
CA VAL A 543 -14.51 -9.47 -0.02
C VAL A 543 -14.00 -9.10 -1.42
N VAL A 544 -14.89 -9.04 -2.40
CA VAL A 544 -14.54 -8.62 -3.76
C VAL A 544 -14.97 -7.17 -3.96
N VAL A 545 -14.04 -6.35 -4.45
CA VAL A 545 -14.21 -4.91 -4.58
C VAL A 545 -14.16 -4.46 -6.03
N LEU A 546 -15.00 -3.47 -6.36
CA LEU A 546 -15.05 -2.80 -7.65
C LEU A 546 -14.40 -1.42 -7.52
N LEU A 547 -13.15 -1.29 -7.98
CA LEU A 547 -12.38 -0.05 -7.93
C LEU A 547 -12.13 0.52 -9.33
N LYS A 548 -12.04 1.85 -9.40
CA LYS A 548 -11.57 2.58 -10.59
C LYS A 548 -10.09 2.25 -10.89
N PRO A 549 -9.56 2.64 -12.08
CA PRO A 549 -8.19 2.31 -12.47
C PRO A 549 -7.15 2.68 -11.41
N ASP A 550 -6.06 1.90 -11.39
CA ASP A 550 -5.12 1.80 -10.25
C ASP A 550 -5.71 1.10 -9.01
N ALA A 551 -6.60 0.13 -9.22
CA ALA A 551 -7.26 -0.64 -8.16
C ALA A 551 -6.26 -1.27 -7.16
N HIS A 552 -5.08 -1.68 -7.65
CA HIS A 552 -4.03 -2.29 -6.83
C HIS A 552 -3.54 -1.39 -5.69
N ASN A 553 -3.39 -0.08 -5.94
CA ASN A 553 -2.97 0.89 -4.92
C ASN A 553 -4.17 1.55 -4.23
N ASN A 554 -5.29 1.68 -4.95
CA ASN A 554 -6.54 2.18 -4.37
C ASN A 554 -6.99 1.33 -3.19
N ILE A 555 -6.87 0.00 -3.24
CA ILE A 555 -7.36 -0.90 -2.19
C ILE A 555 -6.77 -0.62 -0.78
N ILE A 556 -5.59 0.01 -0.70
CA ILE A 556 -4.94 0.41 0.57
C ILE A 556 -4.94 1.92 0.80
N VAL A 557 -5.47 2.70 -0.14
CA VAL A 557 -5.44 4.17 -0.13
C VAL A 557 -3.99 4.67 0.01
N ARG A 558 -3.14 4.28 -0.95
CA ARG A 558 -1.71 4.60 -0.91
C ARG A 558 -1.42 6.08 -0.66
N ARG A 559 -2.22 6.97 -1.25
CA ARG A 559 -2.25 8.41 -0.93
C ARG A 559 -3.67 8.82 -0.62
N ARG A 560 -3.86 9.52 0.50
CA ARG A 560 -5.17 9.85 1.09
C ARG A 560 -6.21 10.27 0.05
N PHE A 561 -5.88 11.24 -0.80
CA PHE A 561 -6.84 11.79 -1.76
C PHE A 561 -6.70 11.24 -3.18
N SER A 562 -5.47 11.00 -3.66
CA SER A 562 -5.27 10.44 -5.02
C SER A 562 -5.87 9.05 -5.17
N ASN A 563 -5.88 8.28 -4.08
CA ASN A 563 -6.37 6.91 -4.03
C ASN A 563 -7.69 6.78 -3.23
N ALA A 564 -8.45 7.87 -3.10
CA ALA A 564 -9.66 7.90 -2.27
C ALA A 564 -10.79 6.98 -2.75
N TYR A 565 -10.75 6.46 -3.99
CA TYR A 565 -11.63 5.36 -4.41
C TYR A 565 -11.57 4.14 -3.48
N GLY A 566 -10.47 3.97 -2.74
CA GLY A 566 -10.32 2.92 -1.75
C GLY A 566 -10.89 3.20 -0.36
N TRP A 567 -11.34 4.42 -0.05
CA TRP A 567 -11.87 4.74 1.28
C TRP A 567 -12.94 3.74 1.74
N PRO A 568 -13.95 3.38 0.93
CA PRO A 568 -14.96 2.41 1.35
C PRO A 568 -14.39 1.03 1.68
N VAL A 569 -13.25 0.65 1.09
CA VAL A 569 -12.57 -0.62 1.39
C VAL A 569 -11.92 -0.57 2.77
N VAL A 570 -11.22 0.52 3.08
CA VAL A 570 -10.60 0.73 4.40
C VAL A 570 -11.67 0.86 5.48
N ASP A 571 -12.75 1.61 5.22
CA ASP A 571 -13.88 1.76 6.14
C ASP A 571 -14.53 0.41 6.46
N HIS A 572 -14.77 -0.41 5.43
CA HIS A 572 -15.27 -1.77 5.58
C HIS A 572 -14.30 -2.65 6.40
N LEU A 573 -13.00 -2.58 6.11
CA LEU A 573 -11.98 -3.35 6.84
C LEU A 573 -11.93 -3.00 8.32
N VAL A 574 -11.92 -1.70 8.65
CA VAL A 574 -11.89 -1.23 10.04
C VAL A 574 -13.16 -1.65 10.77
N THR A 575 -14.32 -1.48 10.11
CA THR A 575 -15.63 -1.89 10.65
C THR A 575 -15.69 -3.38 10.92
N ALA A 576 -15.33 -4.21 9.94
CA ALA A 576 -15.42 -5.67 10.03
C ALA A 576 -14.46 -6.31 11.04
N HIS A 577 -13.33 -5.66 11.36
CA HIS A 577 -12.24 -6.31 12.08
C HIS A 577 -11.78 -5.62 13.37
N PHE A 578 -12.14 -4.35 13.55
CA PHE A 578 -11.69 -3.55 14.70
C PHE A 578 -12.85 -2.82 15.40
N GLN A 579 -14.10 -3.00 14.97
CA GLN A 579 -15.29 -2.61 15.74
C GLN A 579 -15.89 -3.83 16.47
N ARG A 580 -16.67 -3.59 17.54
CA ARG A 580 -17.14 -4.63 18.48
C ARG A 580 -18.15 -5.61 17.88
N ASP A 581 -18.99 -5.15 16.96
CA ASP A 581 -20.13 -5.92 16.44
C ASP A 581 -19.88 -6.34 14.98
N ASP A 582 -19.28 -7.52 14.76
CA ASP A 582 -19.28 -8.17 13.44
C ASP A 582 -20.46 -9.16 13.36
N PRO A 583 -21.55 -8.82 12.66
CA PRO A 583 -22.73 -9.70 12.55
C PRO A 583 -22.44 -10.99 11.76
N LEU A 584 -21.32 -11.06 11.04
CA LEU A 584 -20.87 -12.25 10.32
C LEU A 584 -19.84 -13.07 11.10
N ALA A 585 -19.53 -12.70 12.34
CA ALA A 585 -18.65 -13.50 13.19
C ALA A 585 -19.29 -14.86 13.48
N LEU A 586 -18.75 -15.91 12.89
CA LEU A 586 -19.14 -17.27 13.25
C LEU A 586 -18.70 -17.55 14.69
N PRO A 587 -19.55 -18.15 15.54
CA PRO A 587 -19.14 -18.60 16.86
C PRO A 587 -17.96 -19.56 16.72
N MET A 588 -16.95 -19.39 17.57
CA MET A 588 -15.77 -20.24 17.58
C MET A 588 -16.23 -21.70 17.74
N GLN A 589 -16.06 -22.50 16.69
CA GLN A 589 -15.94 -23.93 16.90
C GLN A 589 -14.51 -24.13 17.39
N ASP A 590 -14.36 -24.22 18.71
CA ASP A 590 -13.15 -24.75 19.32
C ASP A 590 -12.97 -26.19 18.85
N LYS A 591 -12.44 -26.38 17.64
CA LYS A 591 -11.68 -27.58 17.39
C LYS A 591 -10.48 -27.46 18.32
N GLN A 592 -10.49 -28.24 19.38
CA GLN A 592 -9.25 -28.71 20.01
C GLN A 592 -8.42 -29.26 18.86
N PHE A 593 -7.50 -28.45 18.35
CA PHE A 593 -6.46 -28.97 17.47
C PHE A 593 -5.67 -29.90 18.38
N ALA A 594 -5.78 -31.21 18.11
CA ALA A 594 -4.92 -32.18 18.74
C ALA A 594 -3.49 -31.65 18.61
N GLU A 595 -2.80 -31.55 19.74
CA GLU A 595 -1.38 -31.29 19.80
C GLU A 595 -0.68 -32.43 19.08
N GLU A 596 -0.63 -32.39 17.76
CA GLU A 596 0.56 -32.85 17.08
C GLU A 596 1.62 -31.80 17.39
N ASP A 597 2.08 -31.84 18.64
CA ASP A 597 3.37 -31.36 19.03
C ASP A 597 4.33 -31.95 18.00
N ILE A 598 4.84 -31.09 17.12
CA ILE A 598 6.08 -31.45 16.47
C ILE A 598 7.03 -31.63 17.64
N ASN A 599 7.41 -32.88 17.93
CA ASN A 599 8.44 -33.24 18.90
C ASN A 599 9.71 -32.47 18.49
N MET A 600 9.83 -31.22 18.95
CA MET A 600 10.95 -30.34 18.71
C MET A 600 11.69 -30.25 20.03
N ALA A 601 12.87 -30.84 20.04
CA ALA A 601 13.73 -30.94 21.19
C ALA A 601 13.81 -29.60 21.93
N THR A 602 13.45 -29.64 23.21
CA THR A 602 13.87 -28.65 24.19
C THR A 602 15.39 -28.66 24.26
N GLY A 603 16.03 -27.85 23.41
CA GLY A 603 17.48 -27.70 23.37
C GLY A 603 18.02 -27.68 21.96
N GLY A 604 18.10 -26.48 21.35
CA GLY A 604 19.13 -26.08 20.39
C GLY A 604 19.41 -26.90 19.13
N VAL A 605 18.69 -27.99 18.85
CA VAL A 605 18.90 -28.86 17.69
C VAL A 605 17.77 -28.61 16.69
N GLU A 606 18.15 -28.45 15.40
CA GLU A 606 17.26 -28.04 14.32
C GLU A 606 15.92 -28.80 14.31
N PRO A 607 14.79 -28.09 14.11
CA PRO A 607 13.51 -28.73 13.97
C PRO A 607 13.50 -29.58 12.70
N ASN A 608 13.11 -30.86 12.83
CA ASN A 608 12.71 -31.79 11.77
C ASN A 608 13.30 -31.51 10.36
N LYS A 609 14.26 -32.32 9.86
CA LYS A 609 14.97 -32.12 8.57
C LYS A 609 14.09 -31.61 7.42
N PHE A 610 12.82 -32.01 7.37
CA PHE A 610 11.79 -31.56 6.42
C PHE A 610 11.54 -30.03 6.38
N TYR A 611 11.61 -29.31 7.51
CA TYR A 611 11.40 -27.85 7.56
C TYR A 611 12.69 -27.05 7.71
N SER A 612 13.84 -27.69 7.57
CA SER A 612 15.15 -27.01 7.60
C SER A 612 15.21 -25.85 6.60
N TRP A 613 14.60 -25.99 5.41
CA TRP A 613 14.53 -24.93 4.41
C TRP A 613 13.80 -23.67 4.91
N LEU A 614 12.89 -23.78 5.88
CA LEU A 614 12.15 -22.65 6.43
C LEU A 614 13.02 -21.85 7.42
N THR A 615 13.75 -22.56 8.28
CA THR A 615 14.52 -21.95 9.40
C THR A 615 15.99 -21.71 9.09
N LYS A 616 16.54 -22.39 8.07
CA LYS A 616 17.94 -22.27 7.67
C LYS A 616 18.26 -20.83 7.26
N ILE A 617 19.25 -20.28 7.95
CA ILE A 617 19.84 -18.99 7.62
C ILE A 617 20.64 -19.19 6.33
N GLU A 618 20.15 -18.59 5.26
CA GLU A 618 20.84 -18.56 3.98
C GLU A 618 21.76 -17.34 3.93
N ASP A 619 22.88 -17.48 3.22
CA ASP A 619 23.75 -16.35 2.92
C ASP A 619 22.94 -15.29 2.13
N PRO A 620 22.97 -14.00 2.51
CA PRO A 620 22.26 -12.95 1.79
C PRO A 620 22.54 -12.89 0.29
N SER A 621 23.70 -13.40 -0.16
CA SER A 621 24.09 -13.51 -1.57
C SER A 621 23.26 -14.52 -2.38
N VAL A 622 22.54 -15.44 -1.72
CA VAL A 622 21.62 -16.39 -2.36
C VAL A 622 20.39 -15.67 -2.93
N TYR A 623 20.03 -14.52 -2.35
CA TYR A 623 18.89 -13.73 -2.78
C TYR A 623 19.30 -12.72 -3.84
N HIS A 624 18.81 -12.93 -5.06
CA HIS A 624 19.20 -12.12 -6.21
C HIS A 624 18.24 -10.94 -6.37
N GLY A 625 18.79 -9.73 -6.32
CA GLY A 625 18.07 -8.53 -6.73
C GLY A 625 17.71 -8.57 -8.22
N GLY A 626 16.62 -7.90 -8.59
CA GLY A 626 16.22 -7.70 -9.97
C GLY A 626 16.94 -6.52 -10.64
N ILE A 627 16.51 -6.20 -11.85
CA ILE A 627 17.11 -5.11 -12.64
C ILE A 627 16.90 -3.74 -11.98
N VAL A 628 15.79 -3.56 -11.25
CA VAL A 628 15.47 -2.28 -10.63
C VAL A 628 16.36 -2.00 -9.42
N SER A 629 16.57 -2.99 -8.54
CA SER A 629 17.55 -2.85 -7.44
C SER A 629 18.97 -2.64 -7.97
N THR A 630 19.37 -3.36 -9.01
CA THR A 630 20.69 -3.19 -9.66
C THR A 630 20.85 -1.78 -10.24
N ALA A 631 19.83 -1.29 -10.97
CA ALA A 631 19.83 0.06 -11.52
C ALA A 631 19.87 1.12 -10.41
N SER A 632 19.14 0.91 -9.32
CA SER A 632 19.14 1.79 -8.15
C SER A 632 20.50 1.84 -7.43
N GLN A 633 21.20 0.70 -7.31
CA GLN A 633 22.54 0.65 -6.73
C GLN A 633 23.57 1.39 -7.58
N LEU A 634 23.53 1.20 -8.91
CA LEU A 634 24.38 1.95 -9.85
C LEU A 634 24.10 3.45 -9.78
N ALA A 635 22.82 3.81 -9.73
CA ALA A 635 22.35 5.16 -9.53
C ALA A 635 22.90 5.78 -8.22
N SER A 636 22.80 5.05 -7.11
CA SER A 636 23.28 5.49 -5.80
C SER A 636 24.80 5.66 -5.78
N SER A 637 25.54 4.75 -6.42
CA SER A 637 27.00 4.86 -6.59
C SER A 637 27.39 6.05 -7.46
N TRP A 638 26.60 6.36 -8.49
CA TRP A 638 26.81 7.54 -9.32
C TRP A 638 26.54 8.84 -8.53
N ILE A 639 25.44 8.91 -7.78
CA ILE A 639 25.11 10.05 -6.91
C ILE A 639 26.22 10.25 -5.89
N SER A 640 26.62 9.22 -5.12
CA SER A 640 27.66 9.38 -4.10
C SER A 640 28.99 9.87 -4.66
N LYS A 641 29.37 9.42 -5.87
CA LYS A 641 30.58 9.90 -6.56
C LYS A 641 30.47 11.35 -7.04
N HIS A 642 29.31 11.80 -7.48
CA HIS A 642 29.15 13.13 -8.11
C HIS A 642 28.54 14.20 -7.18
N SER A 643 27.92 13.80 -6.06
CA SER A 643 27.44 14.70 -5.01
C SER A 643 28.60 15.32 -4.22
N SER A 644 29.74 14.61 -4.09
CA SER A 644 30.96 15.14 -3.47
C SER A 644 31.61 16.31 -4.23
N VAL A 645 31.13 16.64 -5.44
CA VAL A 645 31.67 17.71 -6.28
C VAL A 645 30.81 18.98 -6.20
N THR A 646 29.66 18.99 -5.53
CA THR A 646 28.74 20.15 -5.54
C THR A 646 27.99 20.46 -4.23
N ASP A 647 28.44 19.94 -3.08
CA ASP A 647 28.02 20.47 -1.78
C ASP A 647 28.95 21.61 -1.34
#